data_AF-A0A9N9AI06-F1
#
_entry.id   AF-A0A9N9AI06-F1
#
_cell.length_a   1.000
_cell.length_b   1.000
_cell.length_c   1.000
_cell.angle_alpha   90.00
_cell.angle_beta   90.00
_cell.angle_gamma   90.00
#
_symmetry.space_group_name_H-M   'P 1'
#
loop_
_entity.id
_entity.type
_entity.pdbx_description
1 polymer ?
#
loop_
_entity_poly.entity_id
_entity_poly.type
_entity_poly.pdbx_seq_one_letter_code
_entity_poly.pdbx_strand_id
1 'polypeptide(L)'
;MTTSTTETFLTELNALYNSRDKARREQADIWLQAFQKTPEAWAISNQMLRSPQTTPETAQHFAARTFRQKITLDLHQLDGAARISLRDSLLEILYQYRNGPRNIITQICLSLAALALQMPEWKDVLPQFTELYGKNPDTIKCLLEFLKILPEEINKNGRIPISDEDYRSRSKELLTNNANEVSQMLLIFLQNSGNNTDYQIRVFECFESWLYSGDIAISSLENNPFLGLSFDALQSNELYDIAIDVVCRIINETREIPDSMPVIEQIYPRLLPLRESLRNAIENDDEEKVRGYCRIFTQAGESYLELIVQHAEAFQSIVESIAECTAYHDTEIVRITFGFWHRLGDTLFEPRHAEIKEKFKHIFSDLVDVMIKHLHYPKDLSNWSAEKRDEFREFRHVMGDVLKDCCLIAGSQQCLSKPYSILAGLLMNTANGSTLEWQEIEAPLFSLRAMGSEIPDDENIVLPEIMQLLQQLPDHPKIRYSATLVISRYSFWTRKHSQFIPYQLTFISTGFDNEEVSAAAALALKYLCKDCSELLVEYLPQLHHFYLNVSQTLSGVDLLEVTEAVTHVIASVPPSELLKALQMFFLPIAQGLHEFVNKGVSTTEKDVKDACDKLEQFSMVLRVIAERQRNETVNNTSGQTHPCISIIQELWPVFDVLFRNFGVDPQLSESLCKCFKCCVVHYPNDFQQLLPELMDRLIAAFDQTGLSCYLWVAGKCVRIHSSGEGTEATLTLLRFVERLSVTMFRILSEKKPDDIPDVVEDYFRVNIEFLECAPLTLSHSALFPSILQAGLTCLAIEQQDALHAVILFFSKLLLFVVKEKRSHVQSTSASISHAQTSLAAHSVGLLTLETIVCQHGSALIDSIFRGLMYTFSRDIQQNYIDDIVASLAKLFPQDSQQWISEVFQRLQDDNLTSDIKGSFIRDYNLAIQNQDWTKLRRVTNDFVAIFRRRYLASREHRE
;
A
#
# COMPACT_ATOMS: atom_id res chain seq x y z
N MET A 1 27.44 18.44 -41.29
CA MET A 1 26.86 17.19 -40.75
C MET A 1 25.48 17.40 -40.14
N THR A 2 25.09 18.61 -39.74
CA THR A 2 23.81 18.92 -39.06
C THR A 2 22.54 18.79 -39.92
N THR A 3 22.60 18.95 -41.24
CA THR A 3 21.42 18.90 -42.13
C THR A 3 20.81 17.49 -42.26
N SER A 4 21.64 16.44 -42.32
CA SER A 4 21.15 15.06 -42.46
C SER A 4 20.45 14.56 -41.19
N THR A 5 20.94 14.93 -40.01
CA THR A 5 20.33 14.58 -38.72
C THR A 5 18.97 15.25 -38.50
N THR A 6 18.78 16.48 -39.00
CA THR A 6 17.49 17.19 -38.91
C THR A 6 16.42 16.53 -39.80
N GLU A 7 16.79 16.08 -40.99
CA GLU A 7 15.86 15.33 -41.88
C GLU A 7 15.46 13.97 -41.28
N THR A 8 16.42 13.25 -40.69
CA THR A 8 16.14 11.99 -39.97
C THR A 8 15.23 12.24 -38.77
N PHE A 9 15.49 13.27 -37.97
CA PHE A 9 14.64 13.65 -36.83
C PHE A 9 13.18 13.89 -37.24
N LEU A 10 12.94 14.67 -38.29
CA LEU A 10 11.59 14.95 -38.79
C LEU A 10 10.91 13.69 -39.35
N THR A 11 11.68 12.78 -39.95
CA THR A 11 11.18 11.51 -40.49
C THR A 11 10.75 10.56 -39.38
N GLU A 12 11.56 10.40 -38.34
CA GLU A 12 11.25 9.55 -37.19
C GLU A 12 10.08 10.12 -36.38
N LEU A 13 10.01 11.44 -36.20
CA LEU A 13 8.89 12.10 -35.55
C LEU A 13 7.57 11.88 -36.31
N ASN A 14 7.61 12.00 -37.64
CA ASN A 14 6.44 11.72 -38.47
C ASN A 14 6.02 10.23 -38.36
N ALA A 15 6.97 9.31 -38.27
CA ALA A 15 6.69 7.89 -38.08
C ALA A 15 6.03 7.60 -36.73
N LEU A 16 6.44 8.27 -35.64
CA LEU A 16 5.85 8.09 -34.31
C LEU A 16 4.36 8.47 -34.28
N TYR A 17 3.99 9.63 -34.85
CA TYR A 17 2.63 10.15 -34.76
C TYR A 17 1.69 9.69 -35.89
N ASN A 18 2.22 9.44 -37.09
CA ASN A 18 1.39 9.20 -38.29
C ASN A 18 1.47 7.78 -38.87
N SER A 19 2.36 6.91 -38.36
CA SER A 19 2.43 5.51 -38.83
C SER A 19 1.27 4.66 -38.30
N ARG A 20 0.68 3.85 -39.18
CA ARG A 20 -0.34 2.83 -38.83
C ARG A 20 0.26 1.53 -38.30
N ASP A 21 1.57 1.32 -38.48
CA ASP A 21 2.29 0.15 -38.01
C ASP A 21 2.79 0.37 -36.57
N LYS A 22 2.40 -0.52 -35.65
CA LYS A 22 2.81 -0.49 -34.24
C LYS A 22 4.33 -0.66 -34.09
N ALA A 23 4.95 -1.59 -34.83
CA ALA A 23 6.38 -1.84 -34.72
C ALA A 23 7.21 -0.64 -35.19
N ARG A 24 6.76 0.05 -36.25
CA ARG A 24 7.44 1.26 -36.75
C ARG A 24 7.35 2.43 -35.77
N ARG A 25 6.22 2.56 -35.04
CA ARG A 25 6.06 3.57 -33.98
C ARG A 25 6.98 3.30 -32.81
N GLU A 26 7.08 2.05 -32.37
CA GLU A 26 8.02 1.65 -31.30
C GLU A 26 9.47 1.93 -31.69
N GLN A 27 9.87 1.60 -32.93
CA GLN A 27 11.21 1.92 -33.44
C GLN A 27 11.49 3.43 -33.48
N ALA A 28 10.50 4.23 -33.91
CA ALA A 28 10.63 5.69 -33.93
C ALA A 28 10.74 6.27 -32.52
N ASP A 29 9.96 5.76 -31.56
CA ASP A 29 10.02 6.18 -30.16
C ASP A 29 11.39 5.88 -29.54
N ILE A 30 11.91 4.67 -29.73
CA ILE A 30 13.26 4.28 -29.27
C ILE A 30 14.31 5.22 -29.87
N TRP A 31 14.24 5.50 -31.18
CA TRP A 31 15.20 6.40 -31.82
C TRP A 31 15.09 7.84 -31.31
N LEU A 32 13.86 8.35 -31.12
CA LEU A 32 13.64 9.71 -30.62
C LEU A 32 14.09 9.88 -29.18
N GLN A 33 13.88 8.86 -28.34
CA GLN A 33 14.45 8.81 -27.01
C GLN A 33 15.98 8.84 -27.11
N ALA A 34 16.59 7.95 -27.91
CA ALA A 34 18.03 7.94 -28.16
C ALA A 34 18.56 9.32 -28.60
N PHE A 35 17.85 10.00 -29.50
CA PHE A 35 18.18 11.32 -30.00
C PHE A 35 18.18 12.39 -28.91
N GLN A 36 17.20 12.40 -27.99
CA GLN A 36 17.11 13.38 -26.89
C GLN A 36 18.34 13.37 -25.97
N LYS A 37 19.16 12.32 -26.04
CA LYS A 37 20.36 12.12 -25.21
C LYS A 37 21.62 12.64 -25.89
N THR A 38 21.58 12.84 -27.20
CA THR A 38 22.74 13.31 -28.00
C THR A 38 23.07 14.79 -27.74
N PRO A 39 24.33 15.23 -27.88
CA PRO A 39 24.68 16.65 -27.80
C PRO A 39 24.07 17.47 -28.94
N GLU A 40 23.82 16.87 -30.11
CA GLU A 40 23.17 17.50 -31.26
C GLU A 40 21.73 17.94 -30.97
N ALA A 41 21.07 17.30 -30.00
CA ALA A 41 19.70 17.63 -29.60
C ALA A 41 19.55 19.09 -29.13
N TRP A 42 20.58 19.69 -28.53
CA TRP A 42 20.59 21.10 -28.14
C TRP A 42 20.42 22.03 -29.36
N ALA A 43 21.23 21.81 -30.40
CA ALA A 43 21.25 22.64 -31.60
C ALA A 43 20.00 22.42 -32.46
N ILE A 44 19.58 21.17 -32.63
CA ILE A 44 18.40 20.84 -33.46
C ILE A 44 17.13 21.32 -32.78
N SER A 45 16.96 21.14 -31.45
CA SER A 45 15.80 21.66 -30.73
C SER A 45 15.71 23.19 -30.81
N ASN A 46 16.85 23.90 -30.71
CA ASN A 46 16.91 25.35 -30.91
C ASN A 46 16.45 25.74 -32.33
N GLN A 47 16.93 25.03 -33.35
CA GLN A 47 16.56 25.27 -34.75
C GLN A 47 15.06 25.06 -34.99
N MET A 48 14.50 23.96 -34.46
CA MET A 48 13.08 23.63 -34.63
C MET A 48 12.18 24.70 -34.00
N LEU A 49 12.56 25.21 -32.82
CA LEU A 49 11.78 26.24 -32.13
C LEU A 49 11.91 27.64 -32.78
N ARG A 50 13.09 28.04 -33.27
CA ARG A 50 13.31 29.38 -33.88
C ARG A 50 12.58 29.61 -35.22
N SER A 51 12.02 28.57 -35.83
CA SER A 51 11.34 28.65 -37.14
C SER A 51 9.87 28.18 -37.06
N PRO A 52 9.02 28.79 -36.22
CA PRO A 52 7.68 28.29 -35.90
C PRO A 52 6.71 28.25 -37.09
N GLN A 53 7.00 28.98 -38.17
CA GLN A 53 6.15 29.05 -39.36
C GLN A 53 6.39 27.90 -40.35
N THR A 54 7.57 27.29 -40.29
CA THR A 54 8.02 26.24 -41.22
C THR A 54 8.08 24.86 -40.57
N THR A 55 8.22 24.81 -39.25
CA THR A 55 8.32 23.56 -38.49
C THR A 55 6.92 23.07 -38.07
N PRO A 56 6.57 21.78 -38.23
CA PRO A 56 5.31 21.24 -37.72
C PRO A 56 5.16 21.39 -36.20
N GLU A 57 3.93 21.62 -35.70
CA GLU A 57 3.66 21.80 -34.26
C GLU A 57 4.13 20.61 -33.41
N THR A 58 4.00 19.37 -33.90
CA THR A 58 4.50 18.16 -33.22
C THR A 58 6.01 18.20 -33.01
N ALA A 59 6.76 18.73 -33.99
CA ALA A 59 8.22 18.89 -33.90
C ALA A 59 8.61 20.03 -32.95
N GLN A 60 7.83 21.11 -32.92
CA GLN A 60 8.02 22.19 -31.95
C GLN A 60 7.78 21.70 -30.52
N HIS A 61 6.70 20.94 -30.29
CA HIS A 61 6.39 20.38 -28.97
C HIS A 61 7.45 19.38 -28.50
N PHE A 62 7.89 18.48 -29.39
CA PHE A 62 8.97 17.53 -29.07
C PHE A 62 10.28 18.26 -28.76
N ALA A 63 10.63 19.30 -29.53
CA ALA A 63 11.83 20.11 -29.29
C ALA A 63 11.77 20.84 -27.93
N ALA A 64 10.61 21.41 -27.56
CA ALA A 64 10.43 22.05 -26.26
C ALA A 64 10.54 21.04 -25.09
N ARG A 65 9.97 19.85 -25.23
CA ARG A 65 10.12 18.76 -24.25
C ARG A 65 11.57 18.28 -24.15
N THR A 66 12.27 18.22 -25.29
CA THR A 66 13.69 17.85 -25.34
C THR A 66 14.54 18.87 -24.60
N PHE A 67 14.29 20.17 -24.77
CA PHE A 67 14.97 21.21 -23.98
C PHE A 67 14.75 21.05 -22.48
N ARG A 68 13.51 20.79 -22.05
CA ARG A 68 13.22 20.56 -20.62
C ARG A 68 14.07 19.41 -20.09
N GLN A 69 14.03 18.25 -20.75
CA GLN A 69 14.80 17.06 -20.34
C GLN A 69 16.31 17.35 -20.32
N LYS A 70 16.83 17.97 -21.38
CA LYS A 70 18.23 18.36 -21.49
C LYS A 70 18.67 19.34 -20.40
N ILE A 71 17.85 20.32 -20.04
CA ILE A 71 18.16 21.26 -18.95
C ILE A 71 18.06 20.58 -17.59
N THR A 72 17.09 19.69 -17.39
CA THR A 72 16.95 18.94 -16.14
C THR A 72 18.12 17.97 -15.93
N LEU A 73 18.61 17.29 -16.97
CA LEU A 73 19.56 16.18 -16.82
C LEU A 73 20.99 16.51 -17.27
N ASP A 74 21.13 17.30 -18.34
CA ASP A 74 22.36 17.42 -19.13
C ASP A 74 22.97 18.83 -19.11
N LEU A 75 22.52 19.70 -18.22
CA LEU A 75 23.01 21.08 -18.14
C LEU A 75 24.53 21.17 -17.91
N HIS A 76 25.12 20.13 -17.30
CA HIS A 76 26.56 20.00 -17.10
C HIS A 76 27.37 19.92 -18.41
N GLN A 77 26.73 19.57 -19.54
CA GLN A 77 27.35 19.59 -20.88
C GLN A 77 27.66 21.01 -21.37
N LEU A 78 27.01 22.03 -20.79
CA LEU A 78 27.18 23.43 -21.16
C LEU A 78 28.06 24.16 -20.12
N ASP A 79 29.02 24.92 -20.62
CA ASP A 79 29.82 25.84 -19.80
C ASP A 79 29.01 27.09 -19.38
N GLY A 80 29.57 27.92 -18.51
CA GLY A 80 28.87 29.10 -17.99
C GLY A 80 28.42 30.08 -19.08
N ALA A 81 29.22 30.28 -20.14
CA ALA A 81 28.89 31.16 -21.24
C ALA A 81 27.76 30.59 -22.11
N ALA A 82 27.80 29.29 -22.41
CA ALA A 82 26.75 28.59 -23.17
C ALA A 82 25.43 28.55 -22.40
N ARG A 83 25.45 28.44 -21.06
CA ARG A 83 24.23 28.53 -20.24
C ARG A 83 23.56 29.89 -20.32
N ILE A 84 24.34 30.97 -20.31
CA ILE A 84 23.82 32.34 -20.50
C ILE A 84 23.21 32.49 -21.90
N SER A 85 23.89 32.00 -22.94
CA SER A 85 23.38 32.03 -24.31
C SER A 85 22.09 31.19 -24.49
N LEU A 86 22.00 30.04 -23.80
CA LEU A 86 20.81 29.20 -23.77
C LEU A 86 19.63 29.93 -23.11
N ARG A 87 19.86 30.56 -21.94
CA ARG A 87 18.85 31.40 -21.27
C ARG A 87 18.29 32.45 -22.22
N ASP A 88 19.18 33.24 -22.83
CA ASP A 88 18.77 34.33 -23.72
C ASP A 88 18.02 33.79 -24.95
N SER A 89 18.46 32.65 -25.50
CA SER A 89 17.76 31.98 -26.60
C SER A 89 16.36 31.50 -26.20
N LEU A 90 16.18 30.90 -25.02
CA LEU A 90 14.87 30.44 -24.55
C LEU A 90 13.91 31.60 -24.26
N LEU A 91 14.42 32.73 -23.75
CA LEU A 91 13.64 33.96 -23.62
C LEU A 91 13.22 34.49 -25.00
N GLU A 92 14.12 34.58 -25.97
CA GLU A 92 13.75 34.97 -27.34
C GLU A 92 12.69 34.04 -27.95
N ILE A 93 12.85 32.72 -27.77
CA ILE A 93 11.90 31.72 -28.23
C ILE A 93 10.54 31.94 -27.55
N LEU A 94 10.48 32.08 -26.23
CA LEU A 94 9.24 32.34 -25.51
C LEU A 94 8.51 33.58 -26.07
N TYR A 95 9.25 34.65 -26.35
CA TYR A 95 8.69 35.85 -27.00
C TYR A 95 8.13 35.57 -28.40
N GLN A 96 8.78 34.73 -29.20
CA GLN A 96 8.28 34.31 -30.52
C GLN A 96 6.97 33.50 -30.40
N TYR A 97 6.87 32.64 -29.39
CA TYR A 97 5.70 31.80 -29.11
C TYR A 97 4.60 32.50 -28.32
N ARG A 98 4.63 33.84 -28.15
CA ARG A 98 3.59 34.58 -27.41
C ARG A 98 2.15 34.36 -27.88
N ASN A 99 1.98 34.07 -29.18
CA ASN A 99 0.70 33.71 -29.80
C ASN A 99 0.62 32.23 -30.20
N GLY A 100 1.53 31.40 -29.68
CA GLY A 100 1.64 29.98 -29.98
C GLY A 100 0.80 29.08 -29.06
N PRO A 101 0.82 27.76 -29.31
CA PRO A 101 0.10 26.78 -28.50
C PRO A 101 0.56 26.77 -27.03
N ARG A 102 -0.40 26.76 -26.09
CA ARG A 102 -0.14 26.80 -24.63
C ARG A 102 0.81 25.68 -24.18
N ASN A 103 0.60 24.46 -24.65
CA ASN A 103 1.43 23.30 -24.33
C ASN A 103 2.93 23.51 -24.65
N ILE A 104 3.27 24.23 -25.72
CA ILE A 104 4.66 24.55 -26.07
C ILE A 104 5.21 25.65 -25.15
N ILE A 105 4.43 26.70 -24.90
CA ILE A 105 4.76 27.77 -23.95
C ILE A 105 5.06 27.17 -22.57
N THR A 106 4.19 26.28 -22.06
CA THR A 106 4.37 25.58 -20.78
C THR A 106 5.70 24.81 -20.76
N GLN A 107 6.07 24.05 -21.81
CA GLN A 107 7.36 23.34 -21.85
C GLN A 107 8.57 24.28 -21.85
N ILE A 108 8.49 25.43 -22.53
CA ILE A 108 9.55 26.44 -22.51
C ILE A 108 9.65 27.08 -21.12
N CYS A 109 8.54 27.40 -20.48
CA CYS A 109 8.52 27.93 -19.12
C CYS A 109 9.07 26.93 -18.09
N LEU A 110 8.75 25.64 -18.22
CA LEU A 110 9.32 24.56 -17.40
C LEU A 110 10.85 24.48 -17.59
N SER A 111 11.31 24.58 -18.83
CA SER A 111 12.74 24.64 -19.18
C SER A 111 13.44 25.84 -18.53
N LEU A 112 12.82 27.02 -18.58
CA LEU A 112 13.34 28.26 -17.98
C LEU A 112 13.33 28.20 -16.44
N ALA A 113 12.31 27.60 -15.81
CA ALA A 113 12.25 27.43 -14.36
C ALA A 113 13.32 26.46 -13.85
N ALA A 114 13.49 25.31 -14.53
CA ALA A 114 14.56 24.35 -14.21
C ALA A 114 15.96 24.95 -14.43
N LEU A 115 16.12 25.82 -15.44
CA LEU A 115 17.36 26.54 -15.69
C LEU A 115 17.63 27.58 -14.59
N ALA A 116 16.61 28.36 -14.19
CA ALA A 116 16.72 29.36 -13.13
C ALA A 116 17.11 28.74 -11.78
N LEU A 117 16.56 27.56 -11.45
CA LEU A 117 16.93 26.85 -10.23
C LEU A 117 18.41 26.41 -10.23
N GLN A 118 18.93 25.97 -11.39
CA GLN A 118 20.30 25.44 -11.54
C GLN A 118 21.37 26.49 -11.88
N MET A 119 20.99 27.74 -12.16
CA MET A 119 21.93 28.84 -12.48
C MET A 119 21.98 29.88 -11.36
N PRO A 120 22.88 29.74 -10.36
CA PRO A 120 23.02 30.70 -9.27
C PRO A 120 23.51 32.09 -9.74
N GLU A 121 24.09 32.18 -10.94
CA GLU A 121 24.50 33.46 -11.54
C GLU A 121 23.30 34.30 -12.02
N TRP A 122 22.14 33.68 -12.25
CA TRP A 122 20.93 34.37 -12.70
C TRP A 122 20.07 34.76 -11.49
N LYS A 123 20.28 35.98 -11.00
CA LYS A 123 19.64 36.49 -9.77
C LYS A 123 18.37 37.30 -10.05
N ASP A 124 18.35 37.97 -11.19
CA ASP A 124 17.35 38.93 -11.64
C ASP A 124 16.32 38.28 -12.58
N VAL A 125 15.90 37.05 -12.25
CA VAL A 125 14.95 36.24 -13.05
C VAL A 125 13.62 36.97 -13.20
N LEU A 126 12.91 37.25 -12.11
CA LEU A 126 11.60 37.89 -12.19
C LEU A 126 11.65 39.33 -12.73
N PRO A 127 12.59 40.21 -12.31
CA PRO A 127 12.73 41.53 -12.93
C PRO A 127 12.90 41.47 -14.45
N GLN A 128 13.72 40.53 -14.96
CA GLN A 128 13.92 40.35 -16.39
C GLN A 128 12.64 39.89 -17.11
N PHE A 129 11.90 38.95 -16.54
CA PHE A 129 10.62 38.50 -17.09
C PHE A 129 9.56 39.62 -17.10
N THR A 130 9.47 40.39 -16.02
CA THR A 130 8.54 41.53 -15.93
C THR A 130 8.87 42.61 -16.95
N GLU A 131 10.16 42.90 -17.18
CA GLU A 131 10.59 43.89 -18.18
C GLU A 131 10.26 43.45 -19.62
N LEU A 132 10.51 42.17 -19.94
CA LEU A 132 10.33 41.62 -21.28
C LEU A 132 8.86 41.35 -21.63
N TYR A 133 8.08 40.85 -20.67
CA TYR A 133 6.73 40.32 -20.93
C TYR A 133 5.60 41.08 -20.25
N GLY A 134 5.87 41.90 -19.23
CA GLY A 134 4.85 42.54 -18.39
C GLY A 134 4.20 43.81 -18.97
N LYS A 135 4.74 44.38 -20.06
CA LYS A 135 4.27 45.66 -20.63
C LYS A 135 3.19 45.52 -21.71
N ASN A 136 3.18 44.40 -22.46
CA ASN A 136 2.25 44.21 -23.57
C ASN A 136 1.20 43.14 -23.24
N PRO A 137 -0.08 43.35 -23.59
CA PRO A 137 -1.15 42.36 -23.36
C PRO A 137 -0.87 40.99 -24.00
N ASP A 138 -0.25 40.98 -25.18
CA ASP A 138 0.06 39.74 -25.92
C ASP A 138 1.17 38.91 -25.25
N THR A 139 2.09 39.55 -24.53
CA THR A 139 3.23 38.88 -23.88
C THR A 139 2.96 38.50 -22.44
N ILE A 140 2.03 39.20 -21.80
CA ILE A 140 1.62 38.97 -20.42
C ILE A 140 1.16 37.52 -20.18
N LYS A 141 0.55 36.85 -21.17
CA LYS A 141 0.18 35.44 -21.06
C LYS A 141 1.37 34.52 -20.84
N CYS A 142 2.53 34.85 -21.43
CA CYS A 142 3.78 34.11 -21.21
C CYS A 142 4.33 34.36 -19.80
N LEU A 143 4.22 35.60 -19.31
CA LEU A 143 4.60 35.95 -17.95
C LEU A 143 3.79 35.17 -16.92
N LEU A 144 2.46 35.18 -17.04
CA LEU A 144 1.57 34.43 -16.14
C LEU A 144 1.83 32.93 -16.19
N GLU A 145 2.06 32.36 -17.37
CA GLU A 145 2.37 30.94 -17.51
C GLU A 145 3.72 30.61 -16.85
N PHE A 146 4.75 31.44 -17.00
CA PHE A 146 6.02 31.26 -16.30
C PHE A 146 5.87 31.38 -14.78
N LEU A 147 5.17 32.42 -14.31
CA LEU A 147 4.93 32.63 -12.89
C LEU A 147 4.17 31.46 -12.28
N LYS A 148 3.16 30.89 -12.95
CA LYS A 148 2.44 29.69 -12.50
C LYS A 148 3.38 28.49 -12.38
N ILE A 149 4.22 28.25 -13.39
CA ILE A 149 5.06 27.06 -13.49
C ILE A 149 6.26 27.09 -12.54
N LEU A 150 6.79 28.28 -12.24
CA LEU A 150 7.98 28.44 -11.40
C LEU A 150 7.89 27.70 -10.05
N PRO A 151 6.85 27.92 -9.21
CA PRO A 151 6.69 27.16 -7.96
C PRO A 151 6.36 25.68 -8.20
N GLU A 152 5.64 25.32 -9.27
CA GLU A 152 5.32 23.91 -9.57
C GLU A 152 6.59 23.10 -9.89
N GLU A 153 7.45 23.63 -10.74
CA GLU A 153 8.66 22.92 -11.17
C GLU A 153 9.69 22.83 -10.04
N ILE A 154 9.83 23.88 -9.23
CA ILE A 154 10.77 23.86 -8.09
C ILE A 154 10.31 22.85 -7.03
N ASN A 155 9.04 22.88 -6.63
CA ASN A 155 8.56 22.05 -5.52
C ASN A 155 8.18 20.61 -5.91
N LYS A 156 7.73 20.37 -7.16
CA LYS A 156 7.26 19.03 -7.59
C LYS A 156 8.33 18.23 -8.33
N ASN A 157 9.36 18.85 -8.92
CA ASN A 157 10.36 18.14 -9.74
C ASN A 157 11.62 17.72 -8.95
N GLY A 158 11.52 16.60 -8.24
CA GLY A 158 12.68 15.98 -7.56
C GLY A 158 13.75 15.37 -8.48
N ARG A 159 13.63 15.50 -9.82
CA ARG A 159 14.61 14.97 -10.78
C ARG A 159 15.77 15.93 -11.06
N ILE A 160 15.64 17.21 -10.70
CA ILE A 160 16.68 18.22 -10.92
C ILE A 160 17.91 17.88 -10.04
N PRO A 161 19.12 17.72 -10.61
CA PRO A 161 20.31 17.25 -9.90
C PRO A 161 21.01 18.39 -9.14
N ILE A 162 20.35 18.93 -8.12
CA ILE A 162 20.87 19.99 -7.23
C ILE A 162 21.06 19.46 -5.80
N SER A 163 22.00 20.04 -5.04
CA SER A 163 22.20 19.72 -3.62
C SER A 163 21.06 20.29 -2.77
N ASP A 164 20.76 19.69 -1.62
CA ASP A 164 19.71 20.19 -0.72
C ASP A 164 20.00 21.61 -0.20
N GLU A 165 21.27 21.96 -0.02
CA GLU A 165 21.69 23.29 0.45
C GLU A 165 21.46 24.35 -0.65
N ASP A 166 21.91 24.06 -1.87
CA ASP A 166 21.70 24.95 -3.02
C ASP A 166 20.22 25.06 -3.37
N TYR A 167 19.47 23.96 -3.32
CA TYR A 167 18.02 23.95 -3.53
C TYR A 167 17.31 24.88 -2.55
N ARG A 168 17.57 24.77 -1.24
CA ARG A 168 16.94 25.62 -0.23
C ARG A 168 17.27 27.09 -0.45
N SER A 169 18.54 27.41 -0.76
CA SER A 169 18.96 28.77 -1.02
C SER A 169 18.28 29.35 -2.26
N ARG A 170 18.27 28.60 -3.37
CA ARG A 170 17.70 29.04 -4.65
C ARG A 170 16.18 29.10 -4.62
N SER A 171 15.51 28.13 -4.00
CA SER A 171 14.06 28.13 -3.82
C SER A 171 13.61 29.38 -3.05
N LYS A 172 14.29 29.73 -1.96
CA LYS A 172 14.00 30.94 -1.19
C LYS A 172 14.19 32.22 -2.02
N GLU A 173 15.26 32.28 -2.81
CA GLU A 173 15.57 33.43 -3.67
C GLU A 173 14.54 33.62 -4.79
N LEU A 174 14.10 32.53 -5.43
CA LEU A 174 13.19 32.57 -6.57
C LEU A 174 11.73 32.71 -6.17
N LEU A 175 11.32 32.08 -5.05
CA LEU A 175 9.93 32.01 -4.62
C LEU A 175 9.67 32.94 -3.43
N THR A 176 10.12 32.55 -2.24
CA THR A 176 9.77 33.23 -0.97
C THR A 176 10.08 34.73 -0.97
N ASN A 177 11.23 35.14 -1.50
CA ASN A 177 11.62 36.55 -1.54
C ASN A 177 10.74 37.39 -2.49
N ASN A 178 10.12 36.75 -3.49
CA ASN A 178 9.37 37.42 -4.56
C ASN A 178 7.85 37.27 -4.44
N ALA A 179 7.36 36.43 -3.53
CA ALA A 179 5.94 36.11 -3.39
C ALA A 179 5.03 37.34 -3.25
N ASN A 180 5.46 38.34 -2.47
CA ASN A 180 4.70 39.60 -2.28
C ASN A 180 4.60 40.43 -3.56
N GLU A 181 5.68 40.52 -4.34
CA GLU A 181 5.69 41.26 -5.61
C GLU A 181 4.80 40.58 -6.64
N VAL A 182 4.88 39.24 -6.74
CA VAL A 182 4.02 38.45 -7.62
C VAL A 182 2.54 38.63 -7.24
N SER A 183 2.21 38.55 -5.95
CA SER A 183 0.83 38.77 -5.47
C SER A 183 0.28 40.15 -5.87
N GLN A 184 1.06 41.22 -5.70
CA GLN A 184 0.66 42.57 -6.11
C GLN A 184 0.52 42.70 -7.63
N MET A 185 1.41 42.06 -8.39
CA MET A 185 1.37 42.06 -9.84
C MET A 185 0.11 41.35 -10.36
N LEU A 186 -0.24 40.20 -9.78
CA LEU A 186 -1.46 39.47 -10.12
C LEU A 186 -2.72 40.32 -9.84
N LEU A 187 -2.76 41.07 -8.74
CA LEU A 187 -3.88 42.00 -8.46
C LEU A 187 -4.03 43.07 -9.55
N ILE A 188 -2.91 43.69 -9.94
CA ILE A 188 -2.90 44.72 -11.00
C ILE A 188 -3.37 44.11 -12.33
N PHE A 189 -2.91 42.91 -12.65
CA PHE A 189 -3.32 42.19 -13.85
C PHE A 189 -4.80 41.84 -13.85
N LEU A 190 -5.34 41.41 -12.70
CA LEU A 190 -6.77 41.15 -12.56
C LEU A 190 -7.60 42.42 -12.76
N GLN A 191 -7.20 43.54 -12.15
CA GLN A 191 -7.89 44.84 -12.29
C GLN A 191 -7.85 45.37 -13.74
N ASN A 192 -6.73 45.17 -14.43
CA ASN A 192 -6.56 45.60 -15.82
C ASN A 192 -7.16 44.62 -16.84
N SER A 193 -7.68 43.46 -16.41
CA SER A 193 -8.18 42.42 -17.31
C SER A 193 -9.49 42.80 -18.01
N GLY A 194 -10.26 43.75 -17.46
CA GLY A 194 -11.59 44.09 -17.97
C GLY A 194 -12.50 42.86 -17.97
N ASN A 195 -13.11 42.56 -19.12
CA ASN A 195 -13.96 41.38 -19.31
C ASN A 195 -13.23 40.21 -20.02
N ASN A 196 -11.89 40.20 -20.03
CA ASN A 196 -11.13 39.14 -20.69
C ASN A 196 -11.00 37.92 -19.78
N THR A 197 -11.90 36.95 -19.94
CA THR A 197 -11.99 35.79 -19.06
C THR A 197 -10.77 34.86 -19.15
N ASP A 198 -10.19 34.61 -20.33
CA ASP A 198 -8.94 33.81 -20.46
C ASP A 198 -7.80 34.44 -19.65
N TYR A 199 -7.75 35.76 -19.60
CA TYR A 199 -6.75 36.46 -18.82
C TYR A 199 -6.99 36.36 -17.31
N GLN A 200 -8.25 36.45 -16.87
CA GLN A 200 -8.64 36.25 -15.48
C GLN A 200 -8.36 34.81 -15.00
N ILE A 201 -8.68 33.80 -15.81
CA ILE A 201 -8.39 32.38 -15.52
C ILE A 201 -6.90 32.19 -15.25
N ARG A 202 -6.03 32.73 -16.12
CA ARG A 202 -4.57 32.59 -15.96
C ARG A 202 -4.03 33.28 -14.71
N VAL A 203 -4.64 34.40 -14.32
CA VAL A 203 -4.28 35.07 -13.06
C VAL A 203 -4.66 34.20 -11.87
N PHE A 204 -5.86 33.62 -11.85
CA PHE A 204 -6.29 32.71 -10.79
C PHE A 204 -5.49 31.41 -10.75
N GLU A 205 -5.17 30.80 -11.90
CA GLU A 205 -4.27 29.62 -11.97
C GLU A 205 -2.88 29.93 -11.41
N CYS A 206 -2.33 31.11 -11.72
CA CYS A 206 -1.05 31.53 -11.16
C CYS A 206 -1.16 31.73 -9.64
N PHE A 207 -2.22 32.39 -9.17
CA PHE A 207 -2.44 32.62 -7.75
C PHE A 207 -2.59 31.29 -6.96
N GLU A 208 -3.36 30.33 -7.49
CA GLU A 208 -3.54 29.00 -6.88
C GLU A 208 -2.20 28.28 -6.71
N SER A 209 -1.35 28.31 -7.74
CA SER A 209 -0.05 27.64 -7.73
C SER A 209 0.91 28.20 -6.67
N TRP A 210 0.93 29.52 -6.48
CA TRP A 210 1.74 30.18 -5.45
C TRP A 210 1.18 30.02 -4.03
N LEU A 211 -0.14 29.85 -3.89
CA LEU A 211 -0.74 29.44 -2.62
C LEU A 211 -0.36 28.00 -2.28
N TYR A 212 -0.44 27.10 -3.26
CA TYR A 212 -0.08 25.68 -3.08
C TYR A 212 1.38 25.47 -2.69
N SER A 213 2.30 26.33 -3.16
CA SER A 213 3.71 26.25 -2.76
C SER A 213 3.98 26.68 -1.32
N GLY A 214 3.02 27.36 -0.68
CA GLY A 214 3.18 27.95 0.65
C GLY A 214 4.07 29.20 0.70
N ASP A 215 4.51 29.72 -0.45
CA ASP A 215 5.36 30.93 -0.51
C ASP A 215 4.54 32.22 -0.31
N ILE A 216 3.30 32.26 -0.79
CA ILE A 216 2.35 33.31 -0.39
C ILE A 216 1.80 32.93 0.98
N ALA A 217 2.27 33.64 2.01
CA ALA A 217 1.80 33.42 3.38
C ALA A 217 0.30 33.73 3.50
N ILE A 218 -0.44 32.85 4.17
CA ILE A 218 -1.89 32.98 4.40
C ILE A 218 -2.23 34.28 5.13
N SER A 219 -1.39 34.72 6.07
CA SER A 219 -1.57 36.00 6.79
C SER A 219 -1.60 37.21 5.85
N SER A 220 -0.98 37.13 4.67
CA SER A 220 -1.06 38.20 3.67
C SER A 220 -2.46 38.32 3.04
N LEU A 221 -3.29 37.26 3.11
CA LEU A 221 -4.63 37.23 2.53
C LEU A 221 -5.65 38.07 3.31
N GLU A 222 -5.41 38.34 4.60
CA GLU A 222 -6.30 39.14 5.45
C GLU A 222 -6.58 40.53 4.84
N ASN A 223 -5.58 41.12 4.19
CA ASN A 223 -5.67 42.42 3.55
C ASN A 223 -5.68 42.33 2.01
N ASN A 224 -5.78 41.12 1.45
CA ASN A 224 -5.67 40.90 0.02
C ASN A 224 -7.06 40.81 -0.63
N PRO A 225 -7.38 41.68 -1.61
CA PRO A 225 -8.64 41.62 -2.35
C PRO A 225 -8.89 40.27 -3.05
N PHE A 226 -7.85 39.48 -3.33
CA PHE A 226 -7.98 38.17 -3.97
C PHE A 226 -8.93 37.24 -3.23
N LEU A 227 -8.99 37.31 -1.90
CA LEU A 227 -9.92 36.49 -1.13
C LEU A 227 -11.37 36.77 -1.58
N GLY A 228 -11.77 38.04 -1.58
CA GLY A 228 -13.12 38.42 -1.99
C GLY A 228 -13.39 38.13 -3.47
N LEU A 229 -12.44 38.48 -4.34
CA LEU A 229 -12.57 38.30 -5.79
C LEU A 229 -12.70 36.83 -6.20
N SER A 230 -12.08 35.91 -5.45
CA SER A 230 -12.20 34.46 -5.70
C SER A 230 -13.62 33.95 -5.43
N PHE A 231 -14.27 34.43 -4.38
CA PHE A 231 -15.67 34.11 -4.10
C PHE A 231 -16.63 34.78 -5.09
N ASP A 232 -16.36 36.03 -5.47
CA ASP A 232 -17.19 36.76 -6.44
C ASP A 232 -17.12 36.08 -7.83
N ALA A 233 -15.98 35.50 -8.19
CA ALA A 233 -15.79 34.76 -9.44
C ALA A 233 -16.70 33.53 -9.57
N LEU A 234 -17.18 32.94 -8.45
CA LEU A 234 -18.14 31.82 -8.47
C LEU A 234 -19.50 32.19 -9.10
N GLN A 235 -19.81 33.49 -9.25
CA GLN A 235 -21.03 33.94 -9.92
C GLN A 235 -20.92 33.92 -11.44
N SER A 236 -19.70 33.82 -11.99
CA SER A 236 -19.44 33.75 -13.43
C SER A 236 -19.32 32.30 -13.88
N ASN A 237 -20.18 31.88 -14.81
CA ASN A 237 -20.12 30.52 -15.38
C ASN A 237 -18.76 30.23 -16.05
N GLU A 238 -18.11 31.23 -16.63
CA GLU A 238 -16.82 31.03 -17.33
C GLU A 238 -15.61 30.93 -16.38
N LEU A 239 -15.71 31.49 -15.16
CA LEU A 239 -14.66 31.43 -14.14
C LEU A 239 -14.91 30.36 -13.08
N TYR A 240 -16.06 29.68 -13.14
CA TYR A 240 -16.58 28.85 -12.06
C TYR A 240 -15.59 27.76 -11.63
N ASP A 241 -15.05 27.00 -12.58
CA ASP A 241 -14.14 25.88 -12.30
C ASP A 241 -12.86 26.33 -11.58
N ILE A 242 -12.20 27.36 -12.12
CA ILE A 242 -10.96 27.87 -11.52
C ILE A 242 -11.23 28.56 -10.18
N ALA A 243 -12.39 29.20 -10.02
CA ALA A 243 -12.79 29.82 -8.76
C ALA A 243 -13.01 28.77 -7.66
N ILE A 244 -13.61 27.61 -7.98
CA ILE A 244 -13.73 26.48 -7.04
C ILE A 244 -12.34 26.01 -6.59
N ASP A 245 -11.42 25.80 -7.53
CA ASP A 245 -10.08 25.31 -7.22
C ASP A 245 -9.32 26.28 -6.30
N VAL A 246 -9.39 27.59 -6.59
CA VAL A 246 -8.79 28.64 -5.76
C VAL A 246 -9.45 28.72 -4.38
N VAL A 247 -10.78 28.69 -4.30
CA VAL A 247 -11.50 28.77 -3.01
C VAL A 247 -11.20 27.55 -2.14
N CYS A 248 -11.24 26.34 -2.71
CA CYS A 248 -10.83 25.13 -2.01
C CYS A 248 -9.38 25.20 -1.54
N ARG A 249 -8.48 25.74 -2.37
CA ARG A 249 -7.07 25.96 -1.98
C ARG A 249 -6.95 26.91 -0.80
N ILE A 250 -7.59 28.08 -0.86
CA ILE A 250 -7.57 29.06 0.24
C ILE A 250 -8.04 28.41 1.55
N ILE A 251 -9.15 27.68 1.50
CA ILE A 251 -9.70 26.99 2.68
C ILE A 251 -8.71 25.94 3.20
N ASN A 252 -8.12 25.13 2.31
CA ASN A 252 -7.13 24.12 2.68
C ASN A 252 -5.89 24.72 3.35
N GLU A 253 -5.37 25.83 2.82
CA GLU A 253 -4.20 26.50 3.41
C GLU A 253 -4.52 27.06 4.81
N THR A 254 -5.75 27.52 5.05
CA THR A 254 -6.19 27.99 6.38
C THR A 254 -6.49 26.89 7.41
N ARG A 255 -6.12 25.62 7.17
CA ARG A 255 -6.36 24.50 8.10
C ARG A 255 -5.68 24.65 9.47
N GLU A 256 -4.57 25.39 9.53
CA GLU A 256 -3.90 25.72 10.79
C GLU A 256 -4.66 26.87 11.47
N ILE A 257 -5.72 26.50 12.20
CA ILE A 257 -6.72 27.43 12.75
C ILE A 257 -6.10 28.54 13.62
N PRO A 258 -5.17 28.26 14.57
CA PRO A 258 -4.64 29.30 15.45
C PRO A 258 -3.94 30.44 14.70
N ASP A 259 -3.24 30.11 13.62
CA ASP A 259 -2.45 31.07 12.83
C ASP A 259 -3.29 31.76 11.74
N SER A 260 -4.43 31.16 11.36
CA SER A 260 -5.26 31.60 10.22
C SER A 260 -6.60 32.22 10.62
N MET A 261 -6.91 32.32 11.92
CA MET A 261 -8.22 32.78 12.42
C MET A 261 -8.73 34.10 11.81
N PRO A 262 -7.92 35.17 11.64
CA PRO A 262 -8.38 36.41 11.02
C PRO A 262 -8.87 36.24 9.57
N VAL A 263 -8.28 35.31 8.82
CA VAL A 263 -8.68 34.99 7.44
C VAL A 263 -9.95 34.12 7.45
N ILE A 264 -10.04 33.17 8.37
CA ILE A 264 -11.22 32.31 8.56
C ILE A 264 -12.46 33.16 8.88
N GLU A 265 -12.33 34.18 9.73
CA GLU A 265 -13.40 35.13 10.05
C GLU A 265 -13.93 35.91 8.83
N GLN A 266 -13.12 36.07 7.78
CA GLN A 266 -13.54 36.66 6.50
C GLN A 266 -14.12 35.64 5.51
N ILE A 267 -13.64 34.39 5.55
CA ILE A 267 -14.12 33.28 4.71
C ILE A 267 -15.54 32.88 5.13
N TYR A 268 -15.76 32.71 6.44
CA TYR A 268 -16.98 32.12 6.96
C TYR A 268 -18.28 32.84 6.51
N PRO A 269 -18.39 34.19 6.58
CA PRO A 269 -19.58 34.91 6.08
C PRO A 269 -19.85 34.71 4.58
N ARG A 270 -18.81 34.40 3.79
CA ARG A 270 -18.92 34.16 2.34
C ARG A 270 -19.41 32.75 2.01
N LEU A 271 -19.25 31.78 2.91
CA LEU A 271 -19.77 30.42 2.75
C LEU A 271 -21.29 30.35 2.93
N LEU A 272 -21.86 31.20 3.78
CA LEU A 272 -23.31 31.21 4.09
C LEU A 272 -24.22 31.38 2.85
N PRO A 273 -24.05 32.39 1.98
CA PRO A 273 -24.89 32.55 0.79
C PRO A 273 -24.69 31.44 -0.26
N LEU A 274 -23.57 30.70 -0.22
CA LEU A 274 -23.34 29.59 -1.14
C LEU A 274 -24.28 28.42 -0.88
N ARG A 275 -24.82 28.28 0.34
CA ARG A 275 -25.80 27.22 0.64
C ARG A 275 -27.11 27.42 -0.12
N GLU A 276 -27.60 28.65 -0.19
CA GLU A 276 -28.78 28.96 -1.01
C GLU A 276 -28.49 28.72 -2.50
N SER A 277 -27.28 29.03 -2.94
CA SER A 277 -26.84 28.76 -4.32
C SER A 277 -26.77 27.25 -4.62
N LEU A 278 -26.30 26.45 -3.67
CA LEU A 278 -26.31 24.98 -3.74
C LEU A 278 -27.74 24.45 -3.83
N ARG A 279 -28.67 24.92 -2.99
CA ARG A 279 -30.08 24.50 -3.05
C ARG A 279 -30.73 24.82 -4.39
N ASN A 280 -30.49 26.02 -4.91
CA ASN A 280 -30.96 26.39 -6.24
C ASN A 280 -30.34 25.49 -7.32
N ALA A 281 -29.07 25.11 -7.21
CA ALA A 281 -28.44 24.18 -8.15
C ALA A 281 -29.05 22.77 -8.07
N ILE A 282 -29.35 22.27 -6.86
CA ILE A 282 -30.04 20.99 -6.64
C ILE A 282 -31.45 21.02 -7.24
N GLU A 283 -32.22 22.08 -7.00
CA GLU A 283 -33.59 22.23 -7.53
C GLU A 283 -33.64 22.30 -9.06
N ASN A 284 -32.61 22.91 -9.68
CA ASN A 284 -32.48 23.01 -11.14
C ASN A 284 -31.75 21.81 -11.77
N ASP A 285 -31.30 20.86 -10.97
CA ASP A 285 -30.54 19.69 -11.39
C ASP A 285 -29.24 20.01 -12.16
N ASP A 286 -28.53 21.05 -11.71
CA ASP A 286 -27.25 21.50 -12.29
C ASP A 286 -26.08 20.74 -11.65
N GLU A 287 -25.78 19.55 -12.17
CA GLU A 287 -24.74 18.64 -11.64
C GLU A 287 -23.36 19.30 -11.51
N GLU A 288 -22.97 20.15 -12.46
CA GLU A 288 -21.66 20.83 -12.45
C GLU A 288 -21.56 21.78 -11.25
N LYS A 289 -22.62 22.56 -10.99
CA LYS A 289 -22.64 23.47 -9.84
C LYS A 289 -22.78 22.73 -8.52
N VAL A 290 -23.61 21.69 -8.46
CA VAL A 290 -23.73 20.87 -7.24
C VAL A 290 -22.38 20.24 -6.89
N ARG A 291 -21.66 19.71 -7.89
CA ARG A 291 -20.30 19.17 -7.70
C ARG A 291 -19.32 20.22 -7.20
N GLY A 292 -19.35 21.42 -7.79
CA GLY A 292 -18.51 22.54 -7.39
C GLY A 292 -18.72 22.98 -5.94
N TYR A 293 -19.97 23.21 -5.55
CA TYR A 293 -20.32 23.56 -4.17
C TYR A 293 -20.04 22.43 -3.18
N CYS A 294 -20.29 21.17 -3.57
CA CYS A 294 -19.95 20.00 -2.75
C CYS A 294 -18.46 19.97 -2.40
N ARG A 295 -17.57 20.24 -3.37
CA ARG A 295 -16.12 20.35 -3.13
C ARG A 295 -15.78 21.45 -2.12
N ILE A 296 -16.36 22.64 -2.27
CA ILE A 296 -16.12 23.78 -1.36
C ILE A 296 -16.57 23.45 0.06
N PHE A 297 -17.80 22.98 0.24
CA PHE A 297 -18.33 22.67 1.57
C PHE A 297 -17.60 21.51 2.24
N THR A 298 -17.27 20.46 1.50
CA THR A 298 -16.49 19.33 2.03
C THR A 298 -15.10 19.80 2.45
N GLN A 299 -14.41 20.61 1.63
CA GLN A 299 -13.11 21.17 1.99
C GLN A 299 -13.19 22.04 3.25
N ALA A 300 -14.22 22.88 3.38
CA ALA A 300 -14.46 23.69 4.59
C ALA A 300 -14.75 22.80 5.81
N GLY A 301 -15.56 21.76 5.64
CA GLY A 301 -15.88 20.79 6.68
C GLY A 301 -14.63 20.06 7.20
N GLU A 302 -13.75 19.64 6.30
CA GLU A 302 -12.51 18.95 6.67
C GLU A 302 -11.46 19.90 7.28
N SER A 303 -11.26 21.08 6.70
CA SER A 303 -10.27 22.05 7.18
C SER A 303 -10.65 22.71 8.52
N TYR A 304 -11.95 22.88 8.79
CA TYR A 304 -12.45 23.57 9.98
C TYR A 304 -13.14 22.62 10.98
N LEU A 305 -12.82 21.33 10.93
CA LEU A 305 -13.43 20.30 11.78
C LEU A 305 -13.36 20.65 13.27
N GLU A 306 -12.23 21.16 13.75
CA GLU A 306 -12.09 21.58 15.16
C GLU A 306 -13.04 22.74 15.51
N LEU A 307 -13.23 23.71 14.61
CA LEU A 307 -14.19 24.81 14.81
C LEU A 307 -15.63 24.31 14.77
N ILE A 308 -15.96 23.34 13.91
CA ILE A 308 -17.27 22.68 13.87
C ILE A 308 -17.59 22.05 15.22
N VAL A 309 -16.62 21.41 15.84
CA VAL A 309 -16.81 20.76 17.13
C VAL A 309 -16.89 21.78 18.27
N GLN A 310 -16.00 22.78 18.30
CA GLN A 310 -15.98 23.81 19.36
C GLN A 310 -17.19 24.77 19.29
N HIS A 311 -17.65 25.09 18.08
CA HIS A 311 -18.69 26.09 17.80
C HIS A 311 -19.81 25.51 16.93
N ALA A 312 -20.36 24.36 17.35
CA ALA A 312 -21.36 23.59 16.62
C ALA A 312 -22.53 24.42 16.07
N GLU A 313 -23.09 25.34 16.86
CA GLU A 313 -24.25 26.15 16.44
C GLU A 313 -23.91 27.15 15.33
N ALA A 314 -22.69 27.68 15.31
CA ALA A 314 -22.26 28.57 14.24
C ALA A 314 -22.06 27.74 12.96
N PHE A 315 -21.22 26.72 13.01
CA PHE A 315 -20.77 25.99 11.81
C PHE A 315 -21.73 24.90 11.32
N GLN A 316 -22.89 24.70 11.99
CA GLN A 316 -23.91 23.72 11.59
C GLN A 316 -24.33 23.86 10.11
N SER A 317 -24.37 25.08 9.60
CA SER A 317 -24.73 25.35 8.20
C SER A 317 -23.82 24.65 7.18
N ILE A 318 -22.53 24.48 7.48
CA ILE A 318 -21.57 23.76 6.63
C ILE A 318 -21.92 22.27 6.62
N VAL A 319 -22.12 21.68 7.80
CA VAL A 319 -22.46 20.26 7.96
C VAL A 319 -23.77 19.92 7.24
N GLU A 320 -24.78 20.79 7.38
CA GLU A 320 -26.06 20.62 6.69
C GLU A 320 -25.93 20.78 5.17
N SER A 321 -25.05 21.66 4.68
CA SER A 321 -24.78 21.80 3.23
C SER A 321 -24.14 20.53 2.67
N ILE A 322 -23.23 19.90 3.43
CA ILE A 322 -22.63 18.61 3.07
C ILE A 322 -23.70 17.50 3.09
N ALA A 323 -24.64 17.53 4.06
CA ALA A 323 -25.77 16.60 4.10
C ALA A 323 -26.70 16.76 2.89
N GLU A 324 -26.99 17.99 2.46
CA GLU A 324 -27.76 18.28 1.24
C GLU A 324 -27.04 17.74 -0.01
N CYS A 325 -25.71 17.89 -0.11
CA CYS A 325 -24.92 17.28 -1.19
C CYS A 325 -24.95 15.75 -1.15
N THR A 326 -24.92 15.17 0.06
CA THR A 326 -24.96 13.71 0.25
C THR A 326 -26.32 13.11 -0.12
N ALA A 327 -27.39 13.89 0.00
CA ALA A 327 -28.74 13.50 -0.41
C ALA A 327 -29.00 13.64 -1.92
N TYR A 328 -28.06 14.23 -2.67
CA TYR A 328 -28.17 14.36 -4.12
C TYR A 328 -28.05 13.01 -4.83
N HIS A 329 -28.64 12.88 -6.01
CA HIS A 329 -28.84 11.59 -6.67
C HIS A 329 -27.61 11.09 -7.47
N ASP A 330 -26.65 11.96 -7.84
CA ASP A 330 -25.39 11.57 -8.49
C ASP A 330 -24.40 10.97 -7.48
N THR A 331 -24.10 9.69 -7.65
CA THR A 331 -23.20 8.93 -6.76
C THR A 331 -21.77 9.45 -6.75
N GLU A 332 -21.28 10.06 -7.83
CA GLU A 332 -19.92 10.62 -7.87
C GLU A 332 -19.80 11.87 -7.00
N ILE A 333 -20.86 12.69 -6.93
CA ILE A 333 -20.91 13.85 -6.04
C ILE A 333 -21.02 13.40 -4.58
N VAL A 334 -21.84 12.38 -4.31
CA VAL A 334 -22.02 11.82 -2.97
C VAL A 334 -20.70 11.29 -2.40
N ARG A 335 -19.86 10.65 -3.23
CA ARG A 335 -18.54 10.13 -2.81
C ARG A 335 -17.61 11.20 -2.23
N ILE A 336 -17.72 12.45 -2.68
CA ILE A 336 -16.87 13.56 -2.21
C ILE A 336 -17.05 13.76 -0.70
N THR A 337 -18.25 13.52 -0.16
CA THR A 337 -18.58 13.84 1.25
C THR A 337 -18.14 12.79 2.26
N PHE A 338 -17.76 11.59 1.81
CA PHE A 338 -17.50 10.45 2.71
C PHE A 338 -16.30 10.66 3.63
N GLY A 339 -15.22 11.27 3.13
CA GLY A 339 -14.04 11.59 3.93
C GLY A 339 -14.38 12.49 5.13
N PHE A 340 -15.26 13.48 4.91
CA PHE A 340 -15.75 14.35 5.96
C PHE A 340 -16.59 13.61 7.01
N TRP A 341 -17.56 12.79 6.58
CA TRP A 341 -18.45 12.07 7.52
C TRP A 341 -17.66 11.16 8.46
N HIS A 342 -16.66 10.46 7.93
CA HIS A 342 -15.80 9.61 8.72
C HIS A 342 -14.99 10.41 9.75
N ARG A 343 -14.34 11.51 9.32
CA ARG A 343 -13.55 12.36 10.24
C ARG A 343 -14.41 13.01 11.32
N LEU A 344 -15.61 13.47 10.96
CA LEU A 344 -16.55 14.03 11.93
C LEU A 344 -17.05 12.97 12.91
N GLY A 345 -17.40 11.78 12.42
CA GLY A 345 -17.80 10.64 13.24
C GLY A 345 -16.72 10.25 14.25
N ASP A 346 -15.49 10.06 13.79
CA ASP A 346 -14.34 9.69 14.64
C ASP A 346 -14.08 10.75 15.73
N THR A 347 -14.10 12.04 15.35
CA THR A 347 -13.88 13.13 16.30
C THR A 347 -15.01 13.21 17.34
N LEU A 348 -16.28 13.10 16.92
CA LEU A 348 -17.42 13.16 17.83
C LEU A 348 -17.57 11.92 18.71
N PHE A 349 -16.95 10.79 18.33
CA PHE A 349 -16.96 9.57 19.14
C PHE A 349 -16.12 9.72 20.42
N GLU A 350 -15.15 10.64 20.43
CA GLU A 350 -14.31 10.86 21.60
C GLU A 350 -15.13 11.36 22.81
N PRO A 351 -14.87 10.83 24.04
CA PRO A 351 -15.68 11.15 25.22
C PRO A 351 -15.76 12.65 25.56
N ARG A 352 -14.75 13.44 25.19
CA ARG A 352 -14.71 14.88 25.43
C ARG A 352 -15.77 15.67 24.65
N HIS A 353 -16.32 15.09 23.58
CA HIS A 353 -17.28 15.74 22.69
C HIS A 353 -18.72 15.23 22.86
N ALA A 354 -19.04 14.55 23.96
CA ALA A 354 -20.35 13.94 24.21
C ALA A 354 -21.54 14.93 24.12
N GLU A 355 -21.40 16.15 24.64
CA GLU A 355 -22.47 17.17 24.56
C GLU A 355 -22.71 17.66 23.12
N ILE A 356 -21.63 17.78 22.35
CA ILE A 356 -21.67 18.23 20.95
C ILE A 356 -22.22 17.11 20.06
N LYS A 357 -21.85 15.86 20.35
CA LYS A 357 -22.39 14.66 19.70
C LYS A 357 -23.92 14.66 19.71
N GLU A 358 -24.56 15.00 20.83
CA GLU A 358 -26.04 15.09 20.91
C GLU A 358 -26.63 16.07 19.89
N LYS A 359 -25.94 17.18 19.59
CA LYS A 359 -26.42 18.17 18.62
C LYS A 359 -26.42 17.62 17.19
N PHE A 360 -25.45 16.79 16.83
CA PHE A 360 -25.32 16.23 15.47
C PHE A 360 -26.05 14.88 15.27
N LYS A 361 -26.54 14.24 16.33
CA LYS A 361 -27.24 12.95 16.22
C LYS A 361 -28.35 12.91 15.19
N HIS A 362 -29.17 13.97 15.12
CA HIS A 362 -30.28 14.03 14.17
C HIS A 362 -29.78 14.00 12.71
N ILE A 363 -28.69 14.71 12.40
CA ILE A 363 -28.09 14.72 11.06
C ILE A 363 -27.58 13.33 10.68
N PHE A 364 -26.84 12.67 11.58
CA PHE A 364 -26.37 11.30 11.32
C PHE A 364 -27.52 10.28 11.23
N SER A 365 -28.60 10.50 11.98
CA SER A 365 -29.82 9.70 11.88
C SER A 365 -30.47 9.86 10.50
N ASP A 366 -30.65 11.08 10.02
CA ASP A 366 -31.21 11.36 8.68
C ASP A 366 -30.29 10.85 7.56
N LEU A 367 -28.98 10.88 7.78
CA LEU A 367 -27.99 10.31 6.87
C LEU A 367 -28.21 8.80 6.65
N VAL A 368 -28.67 8.05 7.67
CA VAL A 368 -29.04 6.62 7.49
C VAL A 368 -30.16 6.47 6.45
N ASP A 369 -31.17 7.33 6.47
CA ASP A 369 -32.27 7.27 5.48
C ASP A 369 -31.77 7.59 4.08
N VAL A 370 -30.88 8.58 3.96
CA VAL A 370 -30.24 8.95 2.69
C VAL A 370 -29.40 7.79 2.15
N MET A 371 -28.57 7.17 3.00
CA MET A 371 -27.76 6.02 2.60
C MET A 371 -28.62 4.83 2.17
N ILE A 372 -29.71 4.52 2.89
CA ILE A 372 -30.62 3.43 2.48
C ILE A 372 -31.22 3.70 1.09
N LYS A 373 -31.58 4.94 0.76
CA LYS A 373 -32.07 5.29 -0.57
C LYS A 373 -31.01 5.07 -1.66
N HIS A 374 -29.77 5.47 -1.41
CA HIS A 374 -28.66 5.29 -2.36
C HIS A 374 -28.22 3.83 -2.53
N LEU A 375 -28.48 2.97 -1.54
CA LEU A 375 -28.22 1.52 -1.62
C LEU A 375 -29.20 0.78 -2.54
N HIS A 376 -30.30 1.42 -2.95
CA HIS A 376 -31.36 0.82 -3.73
C HIS A 376 -30.90 0.50 -5.15
N TYR A 377 -31.03 -0.76 -5.55
CA TYR A 377 -30.71 -1.18 -6.91
C TYR A 377 -31.66 -0.54 -7.94
N PRO A 378 -31.15 -0.05 -9.09
CA PRO A 378 -32.00 0.43 -10.17
C PRO A 378 -32.77 -0.71 -10.84
N LYS A 379 -33.92 -0.39 -11.44
CA LYS A 379 -34.81 -1.39 -12.09
C LYS A 379 -34.19 -1.99 -13.35
N ASP A 380 -33.37 -1.23 -14.08
CA ASP A 380 -32.78 -1.61 -15.37
C ASP A 380 -31.37 -2.25 -15.25
N LEU A 381 -31.16 -3.08 -14.23
CA LEU A 381 -29.89 -3.78 -13.96
C LEU A 381 -29.34 -4.59 -15.15
N SER A 382 -30.23 -5.08 -16.03
CA SER A 382 -29.86 -5.85 -17.22
C SER A 382 -29.16 -5.02 -18.30
N ASN A 383 -29.36 -3.70 -18.30
CA ASN A 383 -28.77 -2.78 -19.29
C ASN A 383 -27.38 -2.27 -18.87
N TRP A 384 -26.92 -2.64 -17.67
CA TRP A 384 -25.64 -2.18 -17.14
C TRP A 384 -24.46 -3.02 -17.68
N SER A 385 -23.36 -2.33 -17.99
CA SER A 385 -22.08 -3.00 -18.25
C SER A 385 -21.58 -3.75 -17.01
N ALA A 386 -20.60 -4.64 -17.18
CA ALA A 386 -19.93 -5.25 -16.03
C ALA A 386 -19.25 -4.19 -15.15
N GLU A 387 -18.54 -3.25 -15.77
CA GLU A 387 -17.85 -2.13 -15.10
C GLU A 387 -18.79 -1.31 -14.20
N LYS A 388 -19.95 -0.86 -14.70
CA LYS A 388 -20.91 -0.11 -13.89
C LYS A 388 -21.48 -0.90 -12.71
N ARG A 389 -21.62 -2.22 -12.86
CA ARG A 389 -22.06 -3.09 -11.75
C ARG A 389 -20.99 -3.21 -10.68
N ASP A 390 -19.73 -3.28 -11.08
CA ASP A 390 -18.59 -3.33 -10.16
C ASP A 390 -18.39 -1.98 -9.45
N GLU A 391 -18.48 -0.86 -10.17
CA GLU A 391 -18.43 0.51 -9.60
C GLU A 391 -19.54 0.73 -8.55
N PHE A 392 -20.76 0.28 -8.85
CA PHE A 392 -21.86 0.38 -7.89
C PHE A 392 -21.66 -0.54 -6.69
N ARG A 393 -21.11 -1.75 -6.89
CA ARG A 393 -20.78 -2.63 -5.78
C ARG A 393 -19.72 -2.02 -4.86
N GLU A 394 -18.67 -1.44 -5.43
CA GLU A 394 -17.65 -0.70 -4.67
C GLU A 394 -18.25 0.48 -3.92
N PHE A 395 -19.11 1.26 -4.59
CA PHE A 395 -19.83 2.37 -3.95
C PHE A 395 -20.63 1.93 -2.73
N ARG A 396 -21.40 0.84 -2.83
CA ARG A 396 -22.16 0.28 -1.70
C ARG A 396 -21.26 -0.16 -0.54
N HIS A 397 -20.05 -0.65 -0.83
CA HIS A 397 -19.09 -1.01 0.20
C HIS A 397 -18.62 0.23 0.98
N VAL A 398 -18.26 1.31 0.28
CA VAL A 398 -17.82 2.58 0.91
C VAL A 398 -18.96 3.24 1.69
N MET A 399 -20.18 3.24 1.18
CA MET A 399 -21.36 3.70 1.93
C MET A 399 -21.60 2.92 3.22
N GLY A 400 -21.23 1.63 3.21
CA GLY A 400 -21.29 0.78 4.39
C GLY A 400 -20.43 1.31 5.54
N ASP A 401 -19.34 2.01 5.24
CA ASP A 401 -18.49 2.63 6.27
C ASP A 401 -19.14 3.90 6.84
N VAL A 402 -19.75 4.74 6.01
CA VAL A 402 -20.54 5.90 6.48
C VAL A 402 -21.71 5.46 7.37
N LEU A 403 -22.37 4.35 7.05
CA LEU A 403 -23.43 3.77 7.89
C LEU A 403 -22.92 3.33 9.27
N LYS A 404 -21.68 2.85 9.37
CA LYS A 404 -21.05 2.54 10.67
C LYS A 404 -20.81 3.82 11.47
N ASP A 405 -20.28 4.86 10.83
CA ASP A 405 -20.09 6.17 11.46
C ASP A 405 -21.44 6.74 11.98
N CYS A 406 -22.52 6.61 11.20
CA CYS A 406 -23.88 6.92 11.65
C CYS A 406 -24.28 6.15 12.91
N CYS A 407 -24.02 4.84 12.95
CA CYS A 407 -24.34 3.99 14.10
C CYS A 407 -23.56 4.39 15.36
N LEU A 408 -22.28 4.73 15.22
CA LEU A 408 -21.43 5.21 16.32
C LEU A 408 -21.96 6.52 16.93
N ILE A 409 -22.52 7.41 16.09
CA ILE A 409 -22.98 8.74 16.52
C ILE A 409 -24.44 8.75 16.97
N ALA A 410 -25.37 8.36 16.11
CA ALA A 410 -26.81 8.37 16.40
C ALA A 410 -27.23 7.25 17.36
N GLY A 411 -26.46 6.17 17.43
CA GLY A 411 -26.67 5.02 18.30
C GLY A 411 -27.40 3.86 17.62
N SER A 412 -27.10 2.65 18.10
CA SER A 412 -27.59 1.38 17.53
C SER A 412 -29.12 1.33 17.42
N GLN A 413 -29.84 1.70 18.48
CA GLN A 413 -31.31 1.62 18.49
C GLN A 413 -31.95 2.50 17.40
N GLN A 414 -31.50 3.75 17.26
CA GLN A 414 -32.05 4.66 16.25
C GLN A 414 -31.72 4.16 14.85
N CYS A 415 -30.46 3.80 14.61
CA CYS A 415 -30.00 3.34 13.30
C CYS A 415 -30.65 2.02 12.86
N LEU A 416 -30.89 1.07 13.77
CA LEU A 416 -31.60 -0.19 13.48
C LEU A 416 -33.10 0.02 13.26
N SER A 417 -33.72 0.97 13.97
CA SER A 417 -35.15 1.24 13.86
C SER A 417 -35.56 1.74 12.47
N LYS A 418 -34.67 2.45 11.77
CA LYS A 418 -34.91 2.96 10.41
C LYS A 418 -35.14 1.84 9.38
N PRO A 419 -34.17 0.94 9.09
CA PRO A 419 -34.39 -0.17 8.16
C PRO A 419 -35.48 -1.13 8.65
N TYR A 420 -35.62 -1.34 9.97
CA TYR A 420 -36.72 -2.14 10.52
C TYR A 420 -38.09 -1.56 10.15
N SER A 421 -38.30 -0.25 10.36
CA SER A 421 -39.58 0.40 10.06
C SER A 421 -39.94 0.33 8.58
N ILE A 422 -38.93 0.46 7.69
CA ILE A 422 -39.09 0.29 6.25
C ILE A 422 -39.54 -1.14 5.93
N LEU A 423 -38.82 -2.15 6.42
CA LEU A 423 -39.12 -3.56 6.16
C LEU A 423 -40.50 -3.96 6.71
N ALA A 424 -40.85 -3.54 7.93
CA ALA A 424 -42.15 -3.79 8.54
C ALA A 424 -43.28 -3.14 7.74
N GLY A 425 -43.10 -1.90 7.27
CA GLY A 425 -44.05 -1.19 6.41
C GLY A 425 -44.26 -1.89 5.07
N LEU A 426 -43.18 -2.35 4.42
CA LEU A 426 -43.26 -3.11 3.17
C LEU A 426 -44.05 -4.42 3.37
N LEU A 427 -43.77 -5.17 4.44
CA LEU A 427 -44.45 -6.42 4.75
C LEU A 427 -45.96 -6.24 5.02
N MET A 428 -46.37 -5.15 5.68
CA MET A 428 -47.78 -4.79 5.84
C MET A 428 -48.46 -4.50 4.50
N ASN A 429 -47.75 -3.85 3.56
CA ASN A 429 -48.28 -3.54 2.24
C ASN A 429 -48.44 -4.78 1.34
N THR A 430 -47.60 -5.81 1.50
CA THR A 430 -47.82 -7.12 0.85
C THR A 430 -49.11 -7.79 1.29
N ALA A 431 -49.46 -7.68 2.58
CA ALA A 431 -50.73 -8.22 3.08
C ALA A 431 -51.96 -7.54 2.43
N ASN A 432 -51.77 -6.33 1.89
CA ASN A 432 -52.78 -5.54 1.19
C ASN A 432 -52.79 -5.74 -0.34
N GLY A 433 -51.99 -6.68 -0.88
CA GLY A 433 -52.04 -7.08 -2.30
C GLY A 433 -51.18 -6.25 -3.26
N SER A 434 -50.20 -5.48 -2.75
CA SER A 434 -49.21 -4.78 -3.59
C SER A 434 -48.04 -5.71 -3.98
N THR A 435 -47.52 -5.57 -5.21
CA THR A 435 -46.32 -6.28 -5.67
C THR A 435 -45.08 -5.56 -5.12
N LEU A 436 -44.37 -6.19 -4.18
CA LEU A 436 -43.09 -5.70 -3.68
C LEU A 436 -41.96 -6.06 -4.64
N GLU A 437 -41.14 -5.08 -4.98
CA GLU A 437 -39.91 -5.30 -5.72
C GLU A 437 -38.81 -5.73 -4.74
N TRP A 438 -37.98 -6.71 -5.12
CA TRP A 438 -36.96 -7.26 -4.21
C TRP A 438 -35.90 -6.21 -3.82
N GLN A 439 -35.67 -5.20 -4.68
CA GLN A 439 -34.74 -4.09 -4.47
C GLN A 439 -35.13 -3.23 -3.27
N GLU A 440 -36.44 -3.05 -3.03
CA GLU A 440 -36.96 -2.24 -1.91
C GLU A 440 -36.71 -2.93 -0.56
N ILE A 441 -36.63 -4.27 -0.56
CA ILE A 441 -36.33 -5.08 0.62
C ILE A 441 -34.80 -5.23 0.80
N GLU A 442 -34.05 -5.37 -0.29
CA GLU A 442 -32.62 -5.66 -0.24
C GLU A 442 -31.79 -4.49 0.31
N ALA A 443 -32.12 -3.24 -0.02
CA ALA A 443 -31.35 -2.08 0.45
C ALA A 443 -31.38 -1.91 1.99
N PRO A 444 -32.55 -1.98 2.68
CA PRO A 444 -32.60 -2.04 4.14
C PRO A 444 -31.86 -3.24 4.74
N LEU A 445 -31.88 -4.41 4.10
CA LEU A 445 -31.11 -5.58 4.58
C LEU A 445 -29.60 -5.35 4.44
N PHE A 446 -29.16 -4.69 3.38
CA PHE A 446 -27.76 -4.33 3.20
C PHE A 446 -27.30 -3.35 4.27
N SER A 447 -28.11 -2.32 4.59
CA SER A 447 -27.75 -1.37 5.65
C SER A 447 -27.66 -2.04 7.02
N LEU A 448 -28.59 -2.94 7.35
CA LEU A 448 -28.53 -3.77 8.56
C LEU A 448 -27.23 -4.58 8.63
N ARG A 449 -26.81 -5.19 7.51
CA ARG A 449 -25.55 -5.92 7.44
C ARG A 449 -24.34 -5.00 7.62
N ALA A 450 -24.33 -3.85 6.96
CA ALA A 450 -23.21 -2.91 6.99
C ALA A 450 -22.94 -2.37 8.40
N MET A 451 -24.00 -1.98 9.12
CA MET A 451 -23.91 -1.43 10.48
C MET A 451 -23.53 -2.47 11.54
N GLY A 452 -23.64 -3.77 11.23
CA GLY A 452 -23.59 -4.83 12.25
C GLY A 452 -22.30 -4.96 13.07
N SER A 453 -21.18 -4.36 12.68
CA SER A 453 -19.98 -4.32 13.57
C SER A 453 -20.14 -3.35 14.74
N GLU A 454 -20.93 -2.29 14.56
CA GLU A 454 -21.07 -1.22 15.55
C GLU A 454 -22.24 -1.48 16.51
N ILE A 455 -22.97 -2.57 16.31
CA ILE A 455 -24.09 -2.98 17.15
C ILE A 455 -23.56 -3.77 18.34
N PRO A 456 -23.87 -3.36 19.57
CA PRO A 456 -23.41 -4.08 20.76
C PRO A 456 -24.16 -5.40 20.92
N ASP A 457 -23.53 -6.34 21.62
CA ASP A 457 -24.04 -7.71 21.81
C ASP A 457 -25.19 -7.80 22.84
N ASP A 458 -25.57 -6.71 23.47
CA ASP A 458 -26.67 -6.58 24.43
C ASP A 458 -27.86 -5.76 23.90
N GLU A 459 -27.86 -5.40 22.60
CA GLU A 459 -29.01 -4.74 21.97
C GLU A 459 -30.20 -5.71 21.93
N ASN A 460 -31.20 -5.46 22.76
CA ASN A 460 -32.34 -6.36 22.96
C ASN A 460 -33.69 -5.69 22.68
N ILE A 461 -33.68 -4.52 22.03
CA ILE A 461 -34.90 -3.75 21.76
C ILE A 461 -35.34 -3.98 20.32
N VAL A 462 -34.47 -3.71 19.35
CA VAL A 462 -34.84 -3.73 17.92
C VAL A 462 -34.39 -5.02 17.23
N LEU A 463 -33.22 -5.55 17.57
CA LEU A 463 -32.64 -6.72 16.94
C LEU A 463 -33.48 -8.01 17.08
N PRO A 464 -34.13 -8.31 18.23
CA PRO A 464 -35.08 -9.42 18.31
C PRO A 464 -36.23 -9.30 17.30
N GLU A 465 -36.77 -8.09 17.12
CA GLU A 465 -37.86 -7.84 16.18
C GLU A 465 -37.39 -8.01 14.74
N ILE A 466 -36.19 -7.52 14.42
CA ILE A 466 -35.54 -7.76 13.11
C ILE A 466 -35.37 -9.25 12.86
N MET A 467 -34.85 -10.03 13.82
CA MET A 467 -34.63 -11.47 13.64
C MET A 467 -35.93 -12.24 13.40
N GLN A 468 -37.03 -11.83 14.05
CA GLN A 468 -38.36 -12.39 13.77
C GLN A 468 -38.89 -11.97 12.39
N LEU A 469 -38.61 -10.73 11.97
CA LEU A 469 -39.02 -10.20 10.67
C LEU A 469 -38.35 -10.94 9.51
N LEU A 470 -37.08 -11.33 9.66
CA LEU A 470 -36.34 -12.07 8.63
C LEU A 470 -37.03 -13.38 8.23
N GLN A 471 -37.75 -14.02 9.15
CA GLN A 471 -38.52 -15.24 8.88
C GLN A 471 -39.74 -15.01 7.98
N GLN A 472 -40.25 -13.78 7.94
CA GLN A 472 -41.48 -13.43 7.23
C GLN A 472 -41.21 -12.88 5.82
N LEU A 473 -39.94 -12.74 5.44
CA LEU A 473 -39.56 -12.18 4.14
C LEU A 473 -39.97 -13.08 2.96
N PRO A 474 -40.32 -12.50 1.80
CA PRO A 474 -40.64 -13.26 0.60
C PRO A 474 -39.49 -14.15 0.14
N ASP A 475 -39.84 -15.30 -0.43
CA ASP A 475 -38.86 -16.25 -0.98
C ASP A 475 -38.35 -15.76 -2.35
N HIS A 476 -37.25 -15.00 -2.33
CA HIS A 476 -36.55 -14.52 -3.52
C HIS A 476 -35.03 -14.68 -3.34
N PRO A 477 -34.27 -15.17 -4.33
CA PRO A 477 -32.84 -15.47 -4.19
C PRO A 477 -32.01 -14.30 -3.63
N LYS A 478 -32.21 -13.08 -4.14
CA LYS A 478 -31.49 -11.88 -3.65
C LYS A 478 -31.87 -11.48 -2.23
N ILE A 479 -33.13 -11.65 -1.84
CA ILE A 479 -33.59 -11.34 -0.48
C ILE A 479 -33.01 -12.36 0.48
N ARG A 480 -33.08 -13.66 0.15
CA ARG A 480 -32.48 -14.73 0.94
C ARG A 480 -30.98 -14.53 1.10
N TYR A 481 -30.26 -14.23 0.02
CA TYR A 481 -28.84 -13.93 0.06
C TYR A 481 -28.52 -12.83 1.09
N SER A 482 -29.20 -11.69 1.01
CA SER A 482 -28.97 -10.58 1.94
C SER A 482 -29.40 -10.90 3.37
N ALA A 483 -30.54 -11.56 3.57
CA ALA A 483 -31.01 -11.99 4.89
C ALA A 483 -30.06 -13.00 5.55
N THR A 484 -29.54 -13.97 4.80
CA THR A 484 -28.53 -14.92 5.26
C THR A 484 -27.26 -14.21 5.74
N LEU A 485 -26.82 -13.18 5.02
CA LEU A 485 -25.65 -12.39 5.41
C LEU A 485 -25.91 -11.47 6.61
N VAL A 486 -27.16 -11.01 6.80
CA VAL A 486 -27.57 -10.33 8.04
C VAL A 486 -27.47 -11.31 9.21
N ILE A 487 -28.05 -12.51 9.12
CA ILE A 487 -27.95 -13.54 10.17
C ILE A 487 -26.49 -13.84 10.49
N SER A 488 -25.66 -14.02 9.45
CA SER A 488 -24.22 -14.23 9.58
C SER A 488 -23.52 -13.11 10.34
N ARG A 489 -23.93 -11.86 10.13
CA ARG A 489 -23.27 -10.70 10.74
C ARG A 489 -23.56 -10.60 12.23
N TYR A 490 -24.75 -11.05 12.65
CA TYR A 490 -25.24 -10.99 14.03
C TYR A 490 -25.16 -12.35 14.76
N SER A 491 -24.30 -13.26 14.30
CA SER A 491 -24.06 -14.55 14.97
C SER A 491 -23.57 -14.39 16.41
N PHE A 492 -22.76 -13.37 16.69
CA PHE A 492 -22.30 -13.04 18.04
C PHE A 492 -23.47 -12.72 18.99
N TRP A 493 -24.49 -12.02 18.50
CA TRP A 493 -25.69 -11.69 19.27
C TRP A 493 -26.59 -12.92 19.48
N THR A 494 -26.67 -13.78 18.45
CA THR A 494 -27.38 -15.07 18.52
C THR A 494 -26.85 -15.95 19.63
N ARG A 495 -25.55 -15.88 19.97
CA ARG A 495 -24.96 -16.60 21.11
C ARG A 495 -25.70 -16.35 22.43
N LYS A 496 -26.24 -15.14 22.65
CA LYS A 496 -27.03 -14.81 23.85
C LYS A 496 -28.53 -15.12 23.71
N HIS A 497 -28.98 -15.47 22.51
CA HIS A 497 -30.39 -15.66 22.14
C HIS A 497 -30.59 -17.01 21.42
N SER A 498 -30.28 -18.09 22.11
CA SER A 498 -30.26 -19.45 21.56
C SER A 498 -31.60 -19.91 20.97
N GLN A 499 -32.72 -19.28 21.31
CA GLN A 499 -34.04 -19.58 20.75
C GLN A 499 -34.12 -19.40 19.23
N PHE A 500 -33.24 -18.58 18.62
CA PHE A 500 -33.23 -18.36 17.18
C PHE A 500 -32.41 -19.39 16.40
N ILE A 501 -31.52 -20.14 17.07
CA ILE A 501 -30.61 -21.11 16.44
C ILE A 501 -31.35 -22.15 15.57
N PRO A 502 -32.46 -22.79 16.02
CA PRO A 502 -33.12 -23.81 15.21
C PRO A 502 -33.65 -23.26 13.87
N TYR A 503 -34.25 -22.07 13.90
CA TYR A 503 -34.75 -21.40 12.70
C TYR A 503 -33.59 -20.97 11.80
N GLN A 504 -32.58 -20.31 12.34
CA GLN A 504 -31.43 -19.82 11.56
C GLN A 504 -30.65 -20.97 10.92
N LEU A 505 -30.41 -22.07 11.64
CA LEU A 505 -29.79 -23.27 11.07
C LEU A 505 -30.61 -23.83 9.91
N THR A 506 -31.93 -23.91 10.05
CA THR A 506 -32.81 -24.40 8.97
C THR A 506 -32.80 -23.44 7.78
N PHE A 507 -32.86 -22.14 8.03
CA PHE A 507 -32.84 -21.09 7.01
C PHE A 507 -31.53 -21.09 6.21
N ILE A 508 -30.39 -21.22 6.92
CA ILE A 508 -29.05 -21.32 6.32
C ILE A 508 -28.92 -22.64 5.54
N SER A 509 -29.33 -23.77 6.11
CA SER A 509 -29.22 -25.09 5.48
C SER A 509 -30.00 -25.17 4.16
N THR A 510 -31.21 -24.61 4.11
CA THR A 510 -32.01 -24.53 2.87
C THR A 510 -31.44 -23.53 1.85
N GLY A 511 -30.54 -22.64 2.26
CA GLY A 511 -29.82 -21.74 1.36
C GLY A 511 -28.86 -22.47 0.42
N PHE A 512 -28.37 -23.65 0.80
CA PHE A 512 -27.49 -24.47 -0.05
C PHE A 512 -28.20 -25.12 -1.23
N ASP A 513 -29.53 -25.20 -1.21
CA ASP A 513 -30.33 -25.70 -2.33
C ASP A 513 -30.39 -24.70 -3.51
N ASN A 514 -29.93 -23.45 -3.31
CA ASN A 514 -29.91 -22.41 -4.32
C ASN A 514 -28.47 -21.95 -4.60
N GLU A 515 -28.01 -22.13 -5.84
CA GLU A 515 -26.65 -21.77 -6.27
C GLU A 515 -26.30 -20.29 -6.02
N GLU A 516 -27.25 -19.36 -6.13
CA GLU A 516 -27.00 -17.93 -5.88
C GLU A 516 -26.82 -17.61 -4.39
N VAL A 517 -27.28 -18.49 -3.49
CA VAL A 517 -27.29 -18.29 -2.03
C VAL A 517 -26.25 -19.16 -1.33
N SER A 518 -25.81 -20.26 -1.96
CA SER A 518 -24.89 -21.26 -1.39
C SER A 518 -23.64 -20.64 -0.75
N ALA A 519 -22.95 -19.73 -1.43
CA ALA A 519 -21.76 -19.07 -0.89
C ALA A 519 -22.07 -18.22 0.36
N ALA A 520 -23.19 -17.49 0.37
CA ALA A 520 -23.63 -16.75 1.56
C ALA A 520 -24.04 -17.70 2.70
N ALA A 521 -24.63 -18.85 2.38
CA ALA A 521 -25.02 -19.87 3.35
C ALA A 521 -23.80 -20.55 3.99
N ALA A 522 -22.75 -20.84 3.22
CA ALA A 522 -21.47 -21.34 3.71
C ALA A 522 -20.85 -20.37 4.73
N LEU A 523 -20.79 -19.09 4.37
CA LEU A 523 -20.27 -18.03 5.24
C LEU A 523 -21.11 -17.87 6.51
N ALA A 524 -22.44 -17.86 6.38
CA ALA A 524 -23.36 -17.73 7.52
C ALA A 524 -23.27 -18.92 8.47
N LEU A 525 -23.15 -20.14 7.93
CA LEU A 525 -22.93 -21.34 8.73
C LEU A 525 -21.61 -21.25 9.50
N LYS A 526 -20.53 -20.80 8.84
CA LYS A 526 -19.24 -20.59 9.48
C LYS A 526 -19.31 -19.65 10.67
N TYR A 527 -19.89 -18.46 10.51
CA TYR A 527 -19.98 -17.50 11.61
C TYR A 527 -20.92 -17.96 12.73
N LEU A 528 -22.06 -18.56 12.38
CA LEU A 528 -22.98 -19.14 13.37
C LEU A 528 -22.29 -20.25 14.19
N CYS A 529 -21.60 -21.18 13.51
CA CYS A 529 -20.86 -22.25 14.18
C CYS A 529 -19.66 -21.74 14.99
N LYS A 530 -19.00 -20.67 14.55
CA LYS A 530 -17.89 -20.06 15.28
C LYS A 530 -18.33 -19.39 16.58
N ASP A 531 -19.39 -18.59 16.53
CA ASP A 531 -19.83 -17.78 17.67
C ASP A 531 -20.73 -18.57 18.63
N CYS A 532 -21.54 -19.50 18.12
CA CYS A 532 -22.46 -20.34 18.89
C CYS A 532 -21.94 -21.77 19.12
N SER A 533 -20.62 -22.01 18.98
CA SER A 533 -20.02 -23.34 18.97
C SER A 533 -20.43 -24.23 20.17
N GLU A 534 -20.41 -23.67 21.38
CA GLU A 534 -20.80 -24.34 22.64
C GLU A 534 -22.26 -24.78 22.65
N LEU A 535 -23.16 -23.96 22.07
CA LEU A 535 -24.59 -24.24 21.99
C LEU A 535 -24.92 -25.25 20.88
N LEU A 536 -24.04 -25.38 19.90
CA LEU A 536 -24.22 -26.22 18.72
C LEU A 536 -23.69 -27.65 18.90
N VAL A 537 -23.04 -27.96 20.03
CA VAL A 537 -22.53 -29.31 20.33
C VAL A 537 -23.65 -30.36 20.28
N GLU A 538 -24.85 -30.03 20.76
CA GLU A 538 -26.01 -30.95 20.72
C GLU A 538 -26.51 -31.24 19.29
N TYR A 539 -26.25 -30.32 18.36
CA TYR A 539 -26.62 -30.44 16.94
C TYR A 539 -25.54 -31.15 16.10
N LEU A 540 -24.40 -31.53 16.70
CA LEU A 540 -23.28 -32.15 15.99
C LEU A 540 -23.66 -33.37 15.12
N PRO A 541 -24.57 -34.29 15.55
CA PRO A 541 -25.01 -35.39 14.68
C PRO A 541 -25.77 -34.92 13.44
N GLN A 542 -26.58 -33.86 13.56
CA GLN A 542 -27.30 -33.28 12.42
C GLN A 542 -26.32 -32.58 11.48
N LEU A 543 -25.35 -31.83 12.03
CA LEU A 543 -24.27 -31.20 11.27
C LEU A 543 -23.39 -32.24 10.55
N HIS A 544 -23.17 -33.41 11.14
CA HIS A 544 -22.45 -34.51 10.49
C HIS A 544 -23.16 -35.03 9.24
N HIS A 545 -24.46 -35.33 9.35
CA HIS A 545 -25.27 -35.75 8.21
C HIS A 545 -25.30 -34.67 7.11
N PHE A 546 -25.46 -33.41 7.51
CA PHE A 546 -25.42 -32.27 6.59
C PHE A 546 -24.07 -32.16 5.87
N TYR A 547 -22.96 -32.19 6.61
CA TYR A 547 -21.61 -32.11 6.06
C TYR A 547 -21.31 -33.20 5.02
N LEU A 548 -21.71 -34.44 5.29
CA LEU A 548 -21.53 -35.55 4.36
C LEU A 548 -22.30 -35.40 3.05
N ASN A 549 -23.46 -34.75 3.08
CA ASN A 549 -24.23 -34.48 1.87
C ASN A 549 -23.62 -33.31 1.08
N VAL A 550 -23.31 -32.21 1.76
CA VAL A 550 -22.82 -30.98 1.13
C VAL A 550 -21.39 -31.12 0.60
N SER A 551 -20.55 -31.95 1.22
CA SER A 551 -19.21 -32.27 0.72
C SER A 551 -19.19 -33.02 -0.61
N GLN A 552 -20.33 -33.56 -1.06
CA GLN A 552 -20.45 -34.19 -2.39
C GLN A 552 -20.83 -33.19 -3.48
N THR A 553 -21.43 -32.06 -3.11
CA THR A 553 -21.95 -31.06 -4.05
C THR A 553 -21.08 -29.80 -4.13
N LEU A 554 -20.53 -29.35 -3.00
CA LEU A 554 -19.64 -28.19 -2.93
C LEU A 554 -18.18 -28.56 -3.23
N SER A 555 -17.44 -27.57 -3.72
CA SER A 555 -15.99 -27.70 -3.97
C SER A 555 -15.28 -26.36 -3.73
N GLY A 556 -13.96 -26.39 -3.52
CA GLY A 556 -13.16 -25.19 -3.32
C GLY A 556 -13.47 -24.44 -2.02
N VAL A 557 -13.62 -23.12 -2.12
CA VAL A 557 -13.71 -22.21 -0.96
C VAL A 557 -14.96 -22.47 -0.12
N ASP A 558 -16.12 -22.67 -0.74
CA ASP A 558 -17.38 -22.88 -0.02
C ASP A 558 -17.33 -24.14 0.86
N LEU A 559 -16.71 -25.21 0.37
CA LEU A 559 -16.52 -26.43 1.15
C LEU A 559 -15.55 -26.19 2.32
N LEU A 560 -14.46 -25.45 2.09
CA LEU A 560 -13.52 -25.08 3.16
C LEU A 560 -14.21 -24.26 4.27
N GLU A 561 -15.11 -23.34 3.91
CA GLU A 561 -15.89 -22.56 4.89
C GLU A 561 -16.81 -23.45 5.73
N VAL A 562 -17.49 -24.41 5.10
CA VAL A 562 -18.35 -25.38 5.81
C VAL A 562 -17.51 -26.31 6.69
N THR A 563 -16.35 -26.78 6.22
CA THR A 563 -15.42 -27.58 7.06
C THR A 563 -14.95 -26.77 8.26
N GLU A 564 -14.57 -25.50 8.08
CA GLU A 564 -14.18 -24.60 9.17
C GLU A 564 -15.34 -24.38 10.17
N ALA A 565 -16.56 -24.19 9.66
CA ALA A 565 -17.77 -24.05 10.47
C ALA A 565 -17.93 -25.22 11.45
N VAL A 566 -18.00 -26.44 10.91
CA VAL A 566 -18.17 -27.66 11.71
C VAL A 566 -17.00 -27.87 12.67
N THR A 567 -15.79 -27.49 12.25
CA THR A 567 -14.59 -27.61 13.11
C THR A 567 -14.68 -26.74 14.36
N HIS A 568 -15.26 -25.54 14.28
CA HIS A 568 -15.48 -24.71 15.48
C HIS A 568 -16.37 -25.41 16.52
N VAL A 569 -17.39 -26.14 16.07
CA VAL A 569 -18.25 -26.94 16.94
C VAL A 569 -17.48 -28.13 17.52
N ILE A 570 -16.72 -28.86 16.69
CA ILE A 570 -15.86 -29.98 17.13
C ILE A 570 -14.85 -29.52 18.19
N ALA A 571 -14.24 -28.35 18.01
CA ALA A 571 -13.29 -27.78 18.95
C ALA A 571 -13.92 -27.43 20.32
N SER A 572 -15.25 -27.39 20.42
CA SER A 572 -16.00 -27.11 21.66
C SER A 572 -16.56 -28.37 22.34
N VAL A 573 -16.33 -29.55 21.76
CA VAL A 573 -16.71 -30.85 22.34
C VAL A 573 -15.80 -31.16 23.55
N PRO A 574 -16.30 -31.85 24.59
CA PRO A 574 -15.47 -32.26 25.72
C PRO A 574 -14.21 -33.04 25.29
N PRO A 575 -13.05 -32.86 25.97
CA PRO A 575 -11.78 -33.49 25.58
C PRO A 575 -11.84 -35.02 25.44
N SER A 576 -12.68 -35.68 26.24
CA SER A 576 -12.90 -37.13 26.19
C SER A 576 -13.56 -37.61 24.89
N GLU A 577 -14.35 -36.76 24.24
CA GLU A 577 -15.10 -37.08 23.02
C GLU A 577 -14.45 -36.48 21.76
N LEU A 578 -13.48 -35.57 21.92
CA LEU A 578 -12.81 -34.89 20.83
C LEU A 578 -12.20 -35.85 19.81
N LEU A 579 -11.47 -36.89 20.25
CA LEU A 579 -10.87 -37.87 19.32
C LEU A 579 -11.95 -38.58 18.48
N LYS A 580 -13.08 -38.94 19.09
CA LYS A 580 -14.18 -39.60 18.40
C LYS A 580 -14.86 -38.66 17.40
N ALA A 581 -15.11 -37.41 17.81
CA ALA A 581 -15.65 -36.39 16.91
C ALA A 581 -14.72 -36.14 15.72
N LEU A 582 -13.40 -36.04 15.95
CA LEU A 582 -12.41 -35.95 14.87
C LEU A 582 -12.44 -37.20 13.98
N GLN A 583 -12.47 -38.42 14.53
CA GLN A 583 -12.55 -39.59 13.65
C GLN A 583 -13.81 -39.58 12.77
N MET A 584 -14.95 -39.08 13.26
CA MET A 584 -16.20 -39.03 12.48
C MET A 584 -16.17 -38.09 11.26
N PHE A 585 -15.56 -36.91 11.40
CA PHE A 585 -15.54 -35.90 10.32
C PHE A 585 -14.31 -36.01 9.42
N PHE A 586 -13.23 -36.63 9.89
CA PHE A 586 -11.94 -36.66 9.22
C PHE A 586 -11.66 -37.96 8.47
N LEU A 587 -12.36 -39.04 8.81
CA LEU A 587 -12.27 -40.30 8.09
C LEU A 587 -12.52 -40.15 6.58
N PRO A 588 -13.53 -39.38 6.10
CA PRO A 588 -13.73 -39.18 4.67
C PRO A 588 -12.56 -38.46 3.98
N ILE A 589 -11.96 -37.48 4.66
CA ILE A 589 -10.82 -36.72 4.13
C ILE A 589 -9.58 -37.62 4.06
N ALA A 590 -9.34 -38.39 5.12
CA ALA A 590 -8.26 -39.38 5.19
C ALA A 590 -8.41 -40.48 4.12
N GLN A 591 -9.62 -41.01 3.93
CA GLN A 591 -9.93 -41.99 2.90
C GLN A 591 -9.67 -41.43 1.50
N GLY A 592 -10.07 -40.18 1.24
CA GLY A 592 -9.79 -39.52 -0.03
C GLY A 592 -8.28 -39.39 -0.33
N LEU A 593 -7.47 -39.03 0.67
CA LEU A 593 -6.01 -38.99 0.51
C LEU A 593 -5.41 -40.39 0.31
N HIS A 594 -5.93 -41.40 1.01
CA HIS A 594 -5.49 -42.79 0.83
C HIS A 594 -5.83 -43.33 -0.56
N GLU A 595 -7.04 -43.06 -1.07
CA GLU A 595 -7.46 -43.40 -2.43
C GLU A 595 -6.60 -42.71 -3.48
N PHE A 596 -6.28 -41.42 -3.29
CA PHE A 596 -5.38 -40.68 -4.16
C PHE A 596 -4.00 -41.35 -4.23
N VAL A 597 -3.40 -41.67 -3.08
CA VAL A 597 -2.11 -42.36 -3.02
C VAL A 597 -2.14 -43.72 -3.73
N ASN A 598 -3.24 -44.47 -3.60
CA ASN A 598 -3.40 -45.78 -4.24
C ASN A 598 -3.56 -45.70 -5.76
N LYS A 599 -4.02 -44.57 -6.32
CA LYS A 599 -4.10 -44.37 -7.79
C LYS A 599 -2.71 -44.32 -8.45
N GLY A 600 -1.67 -43.92 -7.71
CA GLY A 600 -0.29 -43.91 -8.19
C GLY A 600 -0.11 -43.14 -9.51
N VAL A 601 0.49 -43.78 -10.51
CA VAL A 601 0.81 -43.17 -11.82
C VAL A 601 -0.43 -42.79 -12.66
N SER A 602 -1.64 -43.21 -12.24
CA SER A 602 -2.90 -42.91 -12.96
C SER A 602 -3.58 -41.62 -12.52
N THR A 603 -2.91 -40.77 -11.73
CA THR A 603 -3.47 -39.51 -11.21
C THR A 603 -3.59 -38.44 -12.28
N THR A 604 -4.76 -37.81 -12.37
CA THR A 604 -5.01 -36.63 -13.21
C THR A 604 -4.75 -35.33 -12.45
N GLU A 605 -4.61 -34.20 -13.17
CA GLU A 605 -4.49 -32.87 -12.55
C GLU A 605 -5.68 -32.54 -11.62
N LYS A 606 -6.88 -33.02 -11.97
CA LYS A 606 -8.07 -32.90 -11.12
C LYS A 606 -7.94 -33.70 -9.82
N ASP A 607 -7.34 -34.88 -9.87
CA ASP A 607 -7.08 -35.69 -8.67
C ASP A 607 -6.05 -35.00 -7.75
N VAL A 608 -5.02 -34.37 -8.32
CA VAL A 608 -4.02 -33.59 -7.57
C VAL A 608 -4.70 -32.42 -6.86
N LYS A 609 -5.54 -31.67 -7.58
CA LYS A 609 -6.30 -30.55 -6.98
C LYS A 609 -7.20 -31.01 -5.83
N ASP A 610 -7.93 -32.11 -6.00
CA ASP A 610 -8.78 -32.66 -4.92
C ASP A 610 -7.95 -33.11 -3.70
N ALA A 611 -6.74 -33.67 -3.92
CA ALA A 611 -5.82 -33.99 -2.83
C ALA A 611 -5.31 -32.72 -2.11
N CYS A 612 -4.99 -31.66 -2.85
CA CYS A 612 -4.62 -30.35 -2.29
C CYS A 612 -5.75 -29.78 -1.43
N ASP A 613 -6.99 -29.76 -1.94
CA ASP A 613 -8.17 -29.26 -1.22
C ASP A 613 -8.38 -30.05 0.09
N LYS A 614 -8.17 -31.38 0.08
CA LYS A 614 -8.23 -32.22 1.30
C LYS A 614 -7.10 -31.91 2.29
N LEU A 615 -5.87 -31.67 1.82
CA LEU A 615 -4.76 -31.23 2.68
C LEU A 615 -5.02 -29.85 3.30
N GLU A 616 -5.66 -28.95 2.55
CA GLU A 616 -6.08 -27.64 3.06
C GLU A 616 -7.17 -27.77 4.13
N GLN A 617 -8.16 -28.66 3.94
CA GLN A 617 -9.13 -28.98 4.98
C GLN A 617 -8.47 -29.52 6.25
N PHE A 618 -7.51 -30.45 6.12
CA PHE A 618 -6.72 -30.94 7.26
C PHE A 618 -5.97 -29.80 7.97
N SER A 619 -5.30 -28.94 7.21
CA SER A 619 -4.54 -27.80 7.75
C SER A 619 -5.44 -26.82 8.50
N MET A 620 -6.60 -26.48 7.91
CA MET A 620 -7.63 -25.61 8.51
C MET A 620 -8.04 -26.15 9.87
N VAL A 621 -8.27 -27.45 9.96
CA VAL A 621 -8.77 -28.07 11.18
C VAL A 621 -7.75 -27.98 12.29
N LEU A 622 -6.52 -28.40 12.00
CA LEU A 622 -5.42 -28.38 12.96
C LEU A 622 -5.26 -26.98 13.54
N ARG A 623 -5.35 -25.95 12.68
CA ARG A 623 -5.29 -24.55 13.10
C ARG A 623 -6.46 -24.15 14.01
N VAL A 624 -7.70 -24.38 13.59
CA VAL A 624 -8.91 -23.95 14.32
C VAL A 624 -9.00 -24.56 15.71
N ILE A 625 -8.70 -25.85 15.84
CA ILE A 625 -8.73 -26.56 17.13
C ILE A 625 -7.64 -26.00 18.05
N ALA A 626 -6.42 -25.84 17.54
CA ALA A 626 -5.33 -25.28 18.32
C ALA A 626 -5.61 -23.85 18.78
N GLU A 627 -6.19 -23.00 17.93
CA GLU A 627 -6.55 -21.63 18.28
C GLU A 627 -7.59 -21.56 19.41
N ARG A 628 -8.60 -22.44 19.38
CA ARG A 628 -9.63 -22.50 20.42
C ARG A 628 -9.05 -22.97 21.77
N GLN A 629 -8.23 -24.01 21.73
CA GLN A 629 -7.67 -24.64 22.94
C GLN A 629 -6.47 -23.88 23.51
N ARG A 630 -5.83 -22.97 22.76
CA ARG A 630 -4.75 -22.10 23.24
C ARG A 630 -5.16 -21.27 24.48
N ASN A 631 -6.45 -20.97 24.63
CA ASN A 631 -6.96 -20.26 25.81
C ASN A 631 -7.16 -21.16 27.03
N GLU A 632 -7.18 -22.49 26.85
CA GLU A 632 -7.39 -23.50 27.91
C GLU A 632 -6.09 -24.20 28.34
N THR A 633 -4.99 -24.03 27.58
CA THR A 633 -3.69 -24.69 27.75
C THR A 633 -2.88 -24.34 29.02
N VAL A 634 -3.48 -23.78 30.06
CA VAL A 634 -2.82 -23.68 31.38
C VAL A 634 -2.85 -25.05 32.11
N ASN A 635 -3.70 -26.00 31.71
CA ASN A 635 -4.00 -27.20 32.52
C ASN A 635 -3.74 -28.59 31.91
N ASN A 636 -3.13 -28.75 30.72
CA ASN A 636 -2.78 -30.09 30.23
C ASN A 636 -1.48 -30.63 30.87
N THR A 637 -1.63 -31.12 32.10
CA THR A 637 -0.61 -31.86 32.89
C THR A 637 -0.70 -33.39 32.69
N SER A 638 -1.64 -33.87 31.88
CA SER A 638 -1.70 -35.28 31.47
C SER A 638 -0.79 -35.46 30.26
N GLY A 639 0.31 -36.21 30.38
CA GLY A 639 1.25 -36.53 29.29
C GLY A 639 0.69 -37.43 28.18
N GLN A 640 -0.58 -37.25 27.80
CA GLN A 640 -1.22 -37.87 26.66
C GLN A 640 -1.09 -36.97 25.44
N THR A 641 -0.66 -37.54 24.31
CA THR A 641 -0.53 -36.86 23.02
C THR A 641 -1.87 -36.28 22.59
N HIS A 642 -1.84 -35.04 22.09
CA HIS A 642 -3.03 -34.36 21.59
C HIS A 642 -3.76 -35.18 20.49
N PRO A 643 -5.12 -35.31 20.53
CA PRO A 643 -5.89 -36.12 19.58
C PRO A 643 -5.61 -35.85 18.10
N CYS A 644 -5.40 -34.58 17.73
CA CYS A 644 -5.03 -34.22 16.36
C CYS A 644 -3.69 -34.85 15.93
N ILE A 645 -2.69 -34.89 16.82
CA ILE A 645 -1.39 -35.46 16.51
C ILE A 645 -1.46 -36.98 16.45
N SER A 646 -2.31 -37.61 17.26
CA SER A 646 -2.59 -39.05 17.15
C SER A 646 -3.11 -39.44 15.76
N ILE A 647 -4.01 -38.62 15.18
CA ILE A 647 -4.50 -38.83 13.80
C ILE A 647 -3.39 -38.64 12.77
N ILE A 648 -2.51 -37.63 12.96
CA ILE A 648 -1.35 -37.43 12.07
C ILE A 648 -0.37 -38.61 12.15
N GLN A 649 -0.16 -39.19 13.33
CA GLN A 649 0.64 -40.40 13.51
C GLN A 649 0.02 -41.60 12.78
N GLU A 650 -1.30 -41.79 12.88
CA GLU A 650 -2.02 -42.86 12.16
C GLU A 650 -1.94 -42.70 10.63
N LEU A 651 -1.99 -41.46 10.13
CA LEU A 651 -1.95 -41.14 8.70
C LEU A 651 -0.53 -40.98 8.14
N TRP A 652 0.50 -41.08 8.98
CA TRP A 652 1.89 -40.92 8.55
C TRP A 652 2.29 -41.75 7.32
N PRO A 653 1.89 -43.04 7.19
CA PRO A 653 2.19 -43.84 6.00
C PRO A 653 1.64 -43.22 4.69
N VAL A 654 0.51 -42.52 4.76
CA VAL A 654 -0.08 -41.84 3.58
C VAL A 654 0.77 -40.62 3.22
N PHE A 655 1.13 -39.80 4.21
CA PHE A 655 2.00 -38.63 4.01
C PHE A 655 3.40 -39.03 3.51
N ASP A 656 3.95 -40.14 4.00
CA ASP A 656 5.23 -40.69 3.56
C ASP A 656 5.24 -40.97 2.05
N VAL A 657 4.16 -41.59 1.55
CA VAL A 657 4.01 -41.87 0.12
C VAL A 657 3.78 -40.59 -0.69
N LEU A 658 3.04 -39.61 -0.15
CA LEU A 658 2.86 -38.30 -0.80
C LEU A 658 4.20 -37.60 -1.03
N PHE A 659 5.06 -37.51 -0.01
CA PHE A 659 6.39 -36.92 -0.16
C PHE A 659 7.25 -37.64 -1.20
N ARG A 660 7.22 -38.99 -1.21
CA ARG A 660 8.10 -39.80 -2.08
C ARG A 660 7.66 -39.82 -3.53
N ASN A 661 6.37 -40.00 -3.78
CA ASN A 661 5.84 -40.25 -5.12
C ASN A 661 5.35 -38.98 -5.80
N PHE A 662 4.94 -37.97 -5.03
CA PHE A 662 4.30 -36.76 -5.56
C PHE A 662 4.98 -35.46 -5.12
N GLY A 663 6.09 -35.52 -4.38
CA GLY A 663 6.83 -34.33 -3.92
C GLY A 663 7.45 -33.47 -5.04
N VAL A 664 7.40 -33.92 -6.30
CA VAL A 664 7.80 -33.15 -7.49
C VAL A 664 6.73 -32.16 -7.91
N ASP A 665 5.46 -32.43 -7.60
CA ASP A 665 4.34 -31.53 -7.93
C ASP A 665 4.34 -30.31 -6.98
N PRO A 666 4.51 -29.07 -7.48
CA PRO A 666 4.64 -27.89 -6.62
C PRO A 666 3.37 -27.60 -5.81
N GLN A 667 2.19 -27.77 -6.40
CA GLN A 667 0.92 -27.43 -5.75
C GLN A 667 0.65 -28.38 -4.57
N LEU A 668 0.82 -29.67 -4.79
CA LEU A 668 0.65 -30.67 -3.73
C LEU A 668 1.70 -30.53 -2.64
N SER A 669 2.96 -30.27 -3.02
CA SER A 669 4.05 -30.07 -2.07
C SER A 669 3.80 -28.86 -1.16
N GLU A 670 3.27 -27.77 -1.72
CA GLU A 670 2.87 -26.56 -0.99
C GLU A 670 1.74 -26.87 0.01
N SER A 671 0.66 -27.54 -0.42
CA SER A 671 -0.44 -27.92 0.47
C SER A 671 -0.01 -28.90 1.57
N LEU A 672 0.89 -29.83 1.25
CA LEU A 672 1.47 -30.77 2.21
C LEU A 672 2.34 -30.04 3.24
N CYS A 673 3.19 -29.11 2.78
CA CYS A 673 4.02 -28.26 3.63
C CYS A 673 3.18 -27.36 4.55
N LYS A 674 2.08 -26.78 4.06
CA LYS A 674 1.12 -26.01 4.89
C LYS A 674 0.54 -26.86 6.02
N CYS A 675 0.17 -28.11 5.75
CA CYS A 675 -0.32 -29.04 6.77
C CYS A 675 0.72 -29.29 7.86
N PHE A 676 1.96 -29.62 7.49
CA PHE A 676 3.02 -29.88 8.46
C PHE A 676 3.51 -28.62 9.19
N LYS A 677 3.48 -27.45 8.55
CA LYS A 677 3.65 -26.18 9.27
C LYS A 677 2.62 -26.06 10.39
N CYS A 678 1.35 -26.36 10.12
CA CYS A 678 0.31 -26.30 11.14
C CYS A 678 0.63 -27.24 12.31
N CYS A 679 1.05 -28.49 12.03
CA CYS A 679 1.50 -29.43 13.07
C CYS A 679 2.65 -28.87 13.92
N VAL A 680 3.72 -28.41 13.28
CA VAL A 680 4.94 -27.91 13.94
C VAL A 680 4.64 -26.67 14.80
N VAL A 681 3.92 -25.69 14.25
CA VAL A 681 3.71 -24.39 14.93
C VAL A 681 2.67 -24.47 16.04
N HIS A 682 1.59 -25.22 15.83
CA HIS A 682 0.47 -25.25 16.77
C HIS A 682 0.58 -26.36 17.83
N TYR A 683 1.33 -27.43 17.55
CA TYR A 683 1.48 -28.58 18.45
C TYR A 683 2.96 -28.93 18.72
N PRO A 684 3.77 -27.97 19.22
CA PRO A 684 5.23 -28.13 19.31
C PRO A 684 5.67 -29.28 20.22
N ASN A 685 5.01 -29.49 21.36
CA ASN A 685 5.40 -30.54 22.30
C ASN A 685 4.95 -31.92 21.81
N ASP A 686 3.71 -32.03 21.36
CA ASP A 686 3.12 -33.29 20.89
C ASP A 686 3.77 -33.80 19.60
N PHE A 687 4.15 -32.89 18.69
CA PHE A 687 4.74 -33.23 17.39
C PHE A 687 6.23 -33.63 17.48
N GLN A 688 6.89 -33.44 18.62
CA GLN A 688 8.33 -33.67 18.80
C GLN A 688 8.79 -35.07 18.38
N GLN A 689 7.94 -36.11 18.58
CA GLN A 689 8.28 -37.49 18.21
C GLN A 689 8.33 -37.72 16.70
N LEU A 690 7.52 -37.01 15.91
CA LEU A 690 7.47 -37.13 14.45
C LEU A 690 8.46 -36.19 13.74
N LEU A 691 9.03 -35.22 14.46
CA LEU A 691 9.92 -34.21 13.90
C LEU A 691 11.13 -34.81 13.15
N PRO A 692 11.84 -35.85 13.66
CA PRO A 692 12.96 -36.45 12.93
C PRO A 692 12.56 -37.02 11.56
N GLU A 693 11.41 -37.70 11.49
CA GLU A 693 10.93 -38.31 10.25
C GLU A 693 10.53 -37.24 9.22
N LEU A 694 9.91 -36.15 9.69
CA LEU A 694 9.62 -34.99 8.84
C LEU A 694 10.90 -34.34 8.33
N MET A 695 11.90 -34.09 9.19
CA MET A 695 13.17 -33.48 8.78
C MET A 695 13.87 -34.29 7.69
N ASP A 696 13.92 -35.63 7.83
CA ASP A 696 14.52 -36.50 6.81
C ASP A 696 13.73 -36.45 5.48
N ARG A 697 12.40 -36.33 5.53
CA ARG A 697 11.57 -36.17 4.32
C ARG A 697 11.74 -34.82 3.64
N LEU A 698 11.79 -33.74 4.41
CA LEU A 698 12.04 -32.39 3.87
C LEU A 698 13.42 -32.32 3.18
N ILE A 699 14.45 -32.93 3.77
CA ILE A 699 15.77 -33.00 3.12
C ILE A 699 15.71 -33.79 1.82
N ALA A 700 15.12 -34.99 1.84
CA ALA A 700 15.06 -35.84 0.66
C ALA A 700 14.26 -35.20 -0.48
N ALA A 701 13.11 -34.60 -0.15
CA ALA A 701 12.26 -33.94 -1.13
C ALA A 701 12.92 -32.68 -1.69
N PHE A 702 13.57 -31.86 -0.84
CA PHE A 702 14.31 -30.69 -1.30
C PHE A 702 15.50 -31.06 -2.19
N ASP A 703 16.27 -32.09 -1.83
CA ASP A 703 17.40 -32.56 -2.67
C ASP A 703 16.94 -33.03 -4.05
N GLN A 704 15.80 -33.72 -4.12
CA GLN A 704 15.26 -34.22 -5.38
C GLN A 704 14.66 -33.13 -6.27
N THR A 705 14.04 -32.09 -5.69
CA THR A 705 13.13 -31.19 -6.42
C THR A 705 13.56 -29.73 -6.42
N GLY A 706 14.25 -29.27 -5.38
CA GLY A 706 14.63 -27.89 -5.19
C GLY A 706 13.48 -26.92 -4.92
N LEU A 707 12.29 -27.39 -4.52
CA LEU A 707 11.13 -26.52 -4.22
C LEU A 707 11.30 -25.76 -2.90
N SER A 708 10.95 -24.47 -2.87
CA SER A 708 11.16 -23.59 -1.71
C SER A 708 10.26 -23.94 -0.50
N CYS A 709 9.06 -24.48 -0.74
CA CYS A 709 8.09 -24.84 0.30
C CYS A 709 8.67 -25.76 1.40
N TYR A 710 9.63 -26.62 1.04
CA TYR A 710 10.32 -27.48 1.99
C TYR A 710 11.25 -26.71 2.93
N LEU A 711 11.94 -25.68 2.41
CA LEU A 711 12.75 -24.76 3.20
C LEU A 711 11.86 -23.91 4.12
N TRP A 712 10.71 -23.45 3.61
CA TRP A 712 9.75 -22.69 4.41
C TRP A 712 9.31 -23.44 5.68
N VAL A 713 8.93 -24.72 5.56
CA VAL A 713 8.58 -25.56 6.73
C VAL A 713 9.81 -25.83 7.59
N ALA A 714 10.97 -26.08 6.98
CA ALA A 714 12.23 -26.28 7.72
C ALA A 714 12.54 -25.10 8.64
N GLY A 715 12.31 -23.86 8.19
CA GLY A 715 12.49 -22.66 9.01
C GLY A 715 11.57 -22.62 10.21
N LYS A 716 10.34 -23.14 10.08
CA LYS A 716 9.41 -23.27 11.22
C LYS A 716 9.83 -24.37 12.19
N CYS A 717 10.37 -25.49 11.70
CA CYS A 717 10.97 -26.52 12.56
C CYS A 717 12.10 -25.92 13.40
N VAL A 718 13.00 -25.14 12.79
CA VAL A 718 14.10 -24.46 13.48
C VAL A 718 13.57 -23.50 14.54
N ARG A 719 12.71 -22.55 14.16
CA ARG A 719 12.20 -21.51 15.07
C ARG A 719 11.52 -22.08 16.31
N ILE A 720 10.73 -23.14 16.14
CA ILE A 720 9.87 -23.67 17.18
C ILE A 720 10.59 -24.65 18.10
N HIS A 721 11.47 -25.50 17.56
CA HIS A 721 12.09 -26.59 18.32
C HIS A 721 13.55 -26.31 18.75
N SER A 722 14.12 -25.16 18.38
CA SER A 722 15.42 -24.75 18.90
C SER A 722 15.33 -24.45 20.39
N SER A 723 16.23 -25.05 21.17
CA SER A 723 16.22 -24.96 22.65
C SER A 723 17.38 -24.10 23.19
N GLY A 724 17.89 -23.17 22.38
CA GLY A 724 19.04 -22.32 22.70
C GLY A 724 20.40 -22.94 22.33
N GLU A 725 21.47 -22.20 22.61
CA GLU A 725 22.85 -22.50 22.20
C GLU A 725 23.36 -23.86 22.71
N GLY A 726 24.01 -24.63 21.83
CA GLY A 726 24.73 -25.86 22.19
C GLY A 726 23.89 -27.03 22.71
N THR A 727 22.56 -26.93 22.73
CA THR A 727 21.69 -28.04 23.14
C THR A 727 21.63 -29.15 22.08
N GLU A 728 21.38 -30.39 22.50
CA GLU A 728 21.28 -31.54 21.57
C GLU A 728 20.19 -31.35 20.51
N ALA A 729 19.05 -30.75 20.89
CA ALA A 729 17.97 -30.41 19.96
C ALA A 729 18.44 -29.40 18.90
N THR A 730 19.08 -28.30 19.32
CA THR A 730 19.62 -27.29 18.41
C THR A 730 20.74 -27.86 17.52
N LEU A 731 21.59 -28.74 18.04
CA LEU A 731 22.64 -29.42 17.24
C LEU A 731 22.04 -30.38 16.20
N THR A 732 20.92 -31.02 16.51
CA THR A 732 20.19 -31.85 15.54
C THR A 732 19.58 -30.99 14.43
N LEU A 733 18.99 -29.84 14.79
CA LEU A 733 18.50 -28.85 13.84
C LEU A 733 19.63 -28.23 13.01
N LEU A 734 20.82 -28.05 13.57
CA LEU A 734 22.00 -27.59 12.82
C LEU A 734 22.34 -28.57 11.71
N ARG A 735 22.44 -29.87 12.02
CA ARG A 735 22.70 -30.92 11.02
C ARG A 735 21.63 -30.96 9.94
N PHE A 736 20.38 -30.69 10.31
CA PHE A 736 19.26 -30.56 9.38
C PHE A 736 19.46 -29.39 8.41
N VAL A 737 19.78 -28.19 8.91
CA VAL A 737 20.08 -27.01 8.09
C VAL A 737 21.35 -27.19 7.24
N GLU A 738 22.37 -27.89 7.75
CA GLU A 738 23.58 -28.23 7.01
C GLU A 738 23.27 -29.09 5.78
N ARG A 739 22.42 -30.12 5.93
CA ARG A 739 21.99 -30.97 4.79
C ARG A 739 21.18 -30.18 3.74
N LEU A 740 20.31 -29.27 4.17
CA LEU A 740 19.58 -28.37 3.26
C LEU A 740 20.55 -27.42 2.54
N SER A 741 21.56 -26.90 3.25
CA SER A 741 22.58 -26.01 2.70
C SER A 741 23.42 -26.66 1.61
N VAL A 742 23.77 -27.94 1.76
CA VAL A 742 24.47 -28.70 0.71
C VAL A 742 23.67 -28.71 -0.60
N THR A 743 22.35 -28.93 -0.51
CA THR A 743 21.45 -28.89 -1.67
C THR A 743 21.40 -27.49 -2.27
N MET A 744 21.24 -26.46 -1.43
CA MET A 744 21.23 -25.07 -1.88
C MET A 744 22.51 -24.68 -2.64
N PHE A 745 23.67 -25.07 -2.12
CA PHE A 745 24.95 -24.77 -2.78
C PHE A 745 25.08 -25.48 -4.13
N ARG A 746 24.57 -26.71 -4.25
CA ARG A 746 24.48 -27.40 -5.54
C ARG A 746 23.59 -26.64 -6.52
N ILE A 747 22.40 -26.21 -6.09
CA ILE A 747 21.48 -25.46 -6.95
C ILE A 747 22.11 -24.13 -7.40
N LEU A 748 22.74 -23.37 -6.49
CA LEU A 748 23.43 -22.12 -6.83
C LEU A 748 24.65 -22.30 -7.75
N SER A 749 25.24 -23.50 -7.78
CA SER A 749 26.31 -23.81 -8.72
C SER A 749 25.80 -24.13 -10.14
N GLU A 750 24.54 -24.55 -10.26
CA GLU A 750 23.91 -24.97 -11.52
C GLU A 750 23.03 -23.86 -12.13
N LYS A 751 22.40 -23.02 -11.31
CA LYS A 751 21.43 -22.00 -11.70
C LYS A 751 21.85 -20.60 -11.22
N LYS A 752 21.37 -19.55 -11.88
CA LYS A 752 21.57 -18.19 -11.38
C LYS A 752 20.60 -17.90 -10.23
N PRO A 753 20.95 -17.02 -9.27
CA PRO A 753 20.03 -16.63 -8.21
C PRO A 753 18.67 -16.11 -8.73
N ASP A 754 18.67 -15.36 -9.84
CA ASP A 754 17.44 -14.83 -10.45
C ASP A 754 16.50 -15.91 -11.00
N ASP A 755 16.99 -17.13 -11.26
CA ASP A 755 16.16 -18.24 -11.74
C ASP A 755 15.44 -18.98 -10.60
N ILE A 756 15.82 -18.71 -9.34
CA ILE A 756 15.31 -19.38 -8.13
C ILE A 756 15.07 -18.40 -6.95
N PRO A 757 14.36 -17.28 -7.16
CA PRO A 757 14.23 -16.23 -6.14
C PRO A 757 13.50 -16.72 -4.88
N ASP A 758 12.47 -17.54 -5.04
CA ASP A 758 11.70 -18.17 -3.96
C ASP A 758 12.57 -19.08 -3.08
N VAL A 759 13.40 -19.92 -3.69
CA VAL A 759 14.34 -20.80 -2.97
C VAL A 759 15.39 -19.99 -2.21
N VAL A 760 15.93 -18.94 -2.83
CA VAL A 760 16.87 -18.02 -2.18
C VAL A 760 16.21 -17.35 -0.96
N GLU A 761 15.00 -16.82 -1.12
CA GLU A 761 14.26 -16.18 -0.05
C GLU A 761 14.07 -17.12 1.15
N ASP A 762 13.48 -18.29 0.92
CA ASP A 762 13.18 -19.24 1.99
C ASP A 762 14.45 -19.80 2.63
N TYR A 763 15.53 -20.02 1.85
CA TYR A 763 16.81 -20.46 2.39
C TYR A 763 17.40 -19.45 3.39
N PHE A 764 17.41 -18.15 3.04
CA PHE A 764 17.90 -17.14 3.96
C PHE A 764 16.95 -16.90 5.12
N ARG A 765 15.64 -17.09 4.95
CA ARG A 765 14.68 -17.11 6.07
C ARG A 765 14.98 -18.24 7.07
N VAL A 766 15.31 -19.45 6.62
CA VAL A 766 15.75 -20.55 7.51
C VAL A 766 16.97 -20.14 8.33
N ASN A 767 17.98 -19.56 7.67
CA ASN A 767 19.20 -19.11 8.32
C ASN A 767 18.95 -17.96 9.31
N ILE A 768 18.05 -17.05 8.98
CA ILE A 768 17.60 -15.98 9.90
C ILE A 768 16.93 -16.58 11.14
N GLU A 769 15.98 -17.49 10.97
CA GLU A 769 15.28 -18.12 12.11
C GLU A 769 16.29 -18.88 12.99
N PHE A 770 17.29 -19.55 12.41
CA PHE A 770 18.36 -20.20 13.17
C PHE A 770 19.24 -19.18 13.91
N LEU A 771 19.65 -18.11 13.22
CA LEU A 771 20.49 -17.05 13.77
C LEU A 771 19.82 -16.33 14.95
N GLU A 772 18.50 -16.18 14.94
CA GLU A 772 17.77 -15.60 16.06
C GLU A 772 17.69 -16.53 17.29
N CYS A 773 17.72 -17.85 17.07
CA CYS A 773 17.64 -18.85 18.12
C CYS A 773 19.00 -19.21 18.73
N ALA A 774 20.02 -19.47 17.89
CA ALA A 774 21.32 -19.99 18.30
C ALA A 774 22.45 -19.52 17.35
N PRO A 775 22.75 -18.21 17.35
CA PRO A 775 23.72 -17.60 16.44
C PRO A 775 25.15 -18.16 16.56
N LEU A 776 25.62 -18.49 17.77
CA LEU A 776 26.97 -19.04 17.95
C LEU A 776 27.06 -20.48 17.47
N THR A 777 26.02 -21.29 17.72
CA THR A 777 25.92 -22.65 17.21
C THR A 777 25.97 -22.67 15.68
N LEU A 778 25.26 -21.75 15.01
CA LEU A 778 25.34 -21.60 13.55
C LEU A 778 26.75 -21.19 13.09
N SER A 779 27.38 -20.24 13.79
CA SER A 779 28.73 -19.75 13.43
C SER A 779 29.83 -20.81 13.54
N HIS A 780 29.63 -21.84 14.37
CA HIS A 780 30.55 -22.97 14.51
C HIS A 780 30.38 -24.04 13.43
N SER A 781 29.35 -23.94 12.58
CA SER A 781 29.18 -24.86 11.46
C SER A 781 30.35 -24.71 10.47
N ALA A 782 30.86 -25.84 9.98
CA ALA A 782 31.86 -25.85 8.92
C ALA A 782 31.35 -25.25 7.61
N LEU A 783 30.03 -25.21 7.41
CA LEU A 783 29.40 -24.63 6.22
C LEU A 783 29.14 -23.13 6.36
N PHE A 784 29.28 -22.53 7.55
CA PHE A 784 28.96 -21.12 7.78
C PHE A 784 29.66 -20.14 6.81
N PRO A 785 30.97 -20.28 6.51
CA PRO A 785 31.60 -19.42 5.48
C PRO A 785 30.97 -19.57 4.10
N SER A 786 30.50 -20.77 3.74
CA SER A 786 29.82 -21.03 2.46
C SER A 786 28.42 -20.39 2.42
N ILE A 787 27.73 -20.34 3.57
CA ILE A 787 26.45 -19.62 3.70
C ILE A 787 26.64 -18.11 3.44
N LEU A 788 27.70 -17.52 4.01
CA LEU A 788 28.04 -16.12 3.74
C LEU A 788 28.37 -15.89 2.26
N GLN A 789 29.15 -16.78 1.66
CA GLN A 789 29.51 -16.70 0.24
C GLN A 789 28.28 -16.82 -0.68
N ALA A 790 27.34 -17.71 -0.35
CA ALA A 790 26.06 -17.81 -1.03
C ALA A 790 25.27 -16.51 -0.90
N GLY A 791 25.22 -15.91 0.31
CA GLY A 791 24.55 -14.63 0.54
C GLY A 791 25.14 -13.50 -0.30
N LEU A 792 26.47 -13.41 -0.37
CA LEU A 792 27.16 -12.43 -1.22
C LEU A 792 26.81 -12.59 -2.71
N THR A 793 26.71 -13.83 -3.17
CA THR A 793 26.31 -14.14 -4.55
C THR A 793 24.85 -13.72 -4.81
N CYS A 794 23.96 -13.94 -3.85
CA CYS A 794 22.54 -13.61 -3.96
C CYS A 794 22.23 -12.11 -3.78
N LEU A 795 23.18 -11.27 -3.33
CA LEU A 795 22.99 -9.81 -3.30
C LEU A 795 22.85 -9.19 -4.70
N ALA A 796 23.15 -9.94 -5.77
CA ALA A 796 22.95 -9.48 -7.15
C ALA A 796 21.52 -9.68 -7.68
N ILE A 797 20.64 -10.34 -6.91
CA ILE A 797 19.30 -10.71 -7.38
C ILE A 797 18.38 -9.50 -7.60
N GLU A 798 17.56 -9.54 -8.65
CA GLU A 798 16.64 -8.45 -9.00
C GLU A 798 15.30 -8.51 -8.24
N GLN A 799 14.86 -9.72 -7.86
CA GLN A 799 13.59 -9.92 -7.14
C GLN A 799 13.69 -9.36 -5.70
N GLN A 800 12.74 -8.50 -5.33
CA GLN A 800 12.83 -7.67 -4.12
C GLN A 800 12.72 -8.45 -2.80
N ASP A 801 11.86 -9.46 -2.72
CA ASP A 801 11.62 -10.22 -1.49
C ASP A 801 12.82 -11.12 -1.13
N ALA A 802 13.37 -11.80 -2.12
CA ALA A 802 14.58 -12.61 -2.01
C ALA A 802 15.79 -11.75 -1.63
N LEU A 803 15.97 -10.60 -2.31
CA LEU A 803 17.02 -9.65 -1.95
C LEU A 803 16.84 -9.13 -0.51
N HIS A 804 15.61 -8.84 -0.11
CA HIS A 804 15.29 -8.41 1.24
C HIS A 804 15.69 -9.46 2.28
N ALA A 805 15.39 -10.75 2.04
CA ALA A 805 15.78 -11.83 2.94
C ALA A 805 17.32 -11.94 3.09
N VAL A 806 18.08 -11.78 2.00
CA VAL A 806 19.55 -11.79 2.02
C VAL A 806 20.10 -10.60 2.80
N ILE A 807 19.59 -9.39 2.56
CA ILE A 807 20.00 -8.17 3.29
C ILE A 807 19.67 -8.29 4.78
N LEU A 808 18.47 -8.80 5.11
CA LEU A 808 18.04 -9.00 6.48
C LEU A 808 18.94 -10.01 7.22
N PHE A 809 19.36 -11.07 6.54
CA PHE A 809 20.31 -12.04 7.09
C PHE A 809 21.64 -11.38 7.50
N PHE A 810 22.27 -10.62 6.59
CA PHE A 810 23.51 -9.90 6.91
C PHE A 810 23.31 -8.85 8.01
N SER A 811 22.20 -8.11 7.97
CA SER A 811 21.87 -7.10 8.97
C SER A 811 21.74 -7.71 10.36
N LYS A 812 20.93 -8.76 10.53
CA LYS A 812 20.76 -9.46 11.82
C LYS A 812 22.08 -10.06 12.32
N LEU A 813 22.88 -10.65 11.42
CA LEU A 813 24.18 -11.22 11.78
C LEU A 813 25.11 -10.14 12.37
N LEU A 814 25.26 -9.02 11.67
CA LEU A 814 26.14 -7.94 12.11
C LEU A 814 25.65 -7.26 13.39
N LEU A 815 24.33 -7.04 13.50
CA LEU A 815 23.73 -6.47 14.71
C LEU A 815 23.96 -7.37 15.94
N PHE A 816 23.86 -8.69 15.77
CA PHE A 816 24.20 -9.65 16.83
C PHE A 816 25.66 -9.49 17.27
N VAL A 817 26.62 -9.48 16.33
CA VAL A 817 28.05 -9.33 16.65
C VAL A 817 28.32 -7.99 17.38
N VAL A 818 27.71 -6.89 16.92
CA VAL A 818 27.83 -5.57 17.58
C VAL A 818 27.29 -5.61 19.01
N LYS A 819 26.15 -6.25 19.23
CA LYS A 819 25.52 -6.37 20.55
C LYS A 819 26.39 -7.17 21.51
N GLU A 820 26.91 -8.31 21.08
CA GLU A 820 27.77 -9.18 21.89
C GLU A 820 29.12 -8.52 22.21
N LYS A 821 29.71 -7.79 21.26
CA LYS A 821 30.94 -7.02 21.52
C LYS A 821 30.74 -5.96 22.61
N ARG A 822 29.59 -5.26 22.59
CA ARG A 822 29.23 -4.26 23.61
C ARG A 822 29.00 -4.90 24.98
N SER A 823 28.29 -6.02 25.05
CA SER A 823 28.03 -6.72 26.31
C SER A 823 29.32 -7.28 26.92
N HIS A 824 30.26 -7.77 26.10
CA HIS A 824 31.58 -8.22 26.58
C HIS A 824 32.43 -7.09 27.15
N VAL A 825 32.47 -5.91 26.51
CA VAL A 825 33.23 -4.75 27.02
C VAL A 825 32.66 -4.24 28.35
N GLN A 826 31.33 -4.28 28.52
CA GLN A 826 30.67 -3.87 29.77
C GLN A 826 30.86 -4.89 30.90
N SER A 827 30.80 -6.19 30.62
CA SER A 827 30.95 -7.26 31.62
C SER A 827 32.40 -7.43 32.12
N THR A 828 33.42 -7.08 31.33
CA THR A 828 34.81 -7.03 31.82
C THR A 828 35.06 -5.97 32.91
N SER A 829 34.12 -5.03 33.12
CA SER A 829 34.21 -3.99 34.16
C SER A 829 33.50 -4.32 35.47
N ALA A 830 32.71 -5.39 35.53
CA ALA A 830 31.91 -5.76 36.72
C ALA A 830 32.03 -7.25 37.08
N SER A 831 32.80 -7.52 38.14
CA SER A 831 32.78 -8.72 39.01
C SER A 831 33.01 -10.11 38.38
N ILE A 832 34.17 -10.69 38.70
CA ILE A 832 34.57 -12.08 38.42
C ILE A 832 34.14 -12.97 39.59
N SER A 833 33.19 -13.89 39.39
CA SER A 833 33.21 -15.21 40.05
C SER A 833 32.21 -16.21 39.42
N HIS A 834 32.72 -17.43 39.16
CA HIS A 834 32.01 -18.70 38.94
C HIS A 834 31.43 -19.14 37.57
N ALA A 835 31.59 -18.41 36.45
CA ALA A 835 31.17 -18.90 35.11
C ALA A 835 32.31 -19.07 34.06
N GLN A 836 33.52 -19.44 34.50
CA GLN A 836 34.73 -19.35 33.66
C GLN A 836 34.74 -20.24 32.41
N THR A 837 34.06 -21.39 32.39
CA THR A 837 34.15 -22.34 31.26
C THR A 837 33.19 -22.02 30.10
N SER A 838 31.96 -21.54 30.37
CA SER A 838 31.03 -21.15 29.30
C SER A 838 31.37 -19.79 28.69
N LEU A 839 31.86 -18.83 29.49
CA LEU A 839 32.36 -17.53 29.02
C LEU A 839 33.59 -17.67 28.11
N ALA A 840 34.45 -18.67 28.34
CA ALA A 840 35.62 -18.92 27.50
C ALA A 840 35.21 -19.49 26.13
N ALA A 841 34.27 -20.45 26.08
CA ALA A 841 33.76 -20.98 24.82
C ALA A 841 32.98 -19.92 24.01
N HIS A 842 32.17 -19.10 24.69
CA HIS A 842 31.42 -17.99 24.09
C HIS A 842 32.34 -16.93 23.48
N SER A 843 33.40 -16.54 24.20
CA SER A 843 34.36 -15.54 23.71
C SER A 843 35.20 -16.03 22.53
N VAL A 844 35.59 -17.31 22.51
CA VAL A 844 36.28 -17.93 21.37
C VAL A 844 35.36 -18.03 20.15
N GLY A 845 34.09 -18.39 20.35
CA GLY A 845 33.09 -18.43 19.27
C GLY A 845 32.86 -17.04 18.65
N LEU A 846 32.73 -16.01 19.48
CA LEU A 846 32.58 -14.63 19.00
C LEU A 846 33.81 -14.14 18.22
N LEU A 847 35.03 -14.44 18.69
CA LEU A 847 36.27 -14.08 17.98
C LEU A 847 36.37 -14.77 16.61
N THR A 848 35.96 -16.03 16.54
CA THR A 848 35.93 -16.79 15.28
C THR A 848 34.93 -16.16 14.31
N LEU A 849 33.75 -15.80 14.80
CA LEU A 849 32.72 -15.12 14.02
C LEU A 849 33.18 -13.73 13.54
N GLU A 850 33.81 -12.92 14.39
CA GLU A 850 34.40 -11.63 13.99
C GLU A 850 35.44 -11.81 12.88
N THR A 851 36.29 -12.83 12.99
CA THR A 851 37.32 -13.12 11.98
C THR A 851 36.69 -13.48 10.63
N ILE A 852 35.69 -14.35 10.63
CA ILE A 852 34.97 -14.76 9.41
C ILE A 852 34.25 -13.56 8.78
N VAL A 853 33.55 -12.76 9.57
CA VAL A 853 32.86 -11.55 9.08
C VAL A 853 33.86 -10.56 8.48
N CYS A 854 35.02 -10.35 9.12
CA CYS A 854 36.06 -9.48 8.61
C CYS A 854 36.61 -9.98 7.25
N GLN A 855 36.83 -11.29 7.10
CA GLN A 855 37.28 -11.89 5.83
C GLN A 855 36.32 -11.62 4.67
N HIS A 856 35.01 -11.61 4.92
CA HIS A 856 33.98 -11.33 3.91
C HIS A 856 33.56 -9.85 3.83
N GLY A 857 34.05 -8.99 4.73
CA GLY A 857 33.62 -7.60 4.87
C GLY A 857 33.85 -6.76 3.62
N SER A 858 35.01 -6.92 2.96
CA SER A 858 35.32 -6.22 1.70
C SER A 858 34.33 -6.55 0.58
N ALA A 859 34.02 -7.84 0.40
CA ALA A 859 33.08 -8.30 -0.62
C ALA A 859 31.63 -7.86 -0.32
N LEU A 860 31.26 -7.83 0.96
CA LEU A 860 29.94 -7.36 1.40
C LEU A 860 29.77 -5.86 1.11
N ILE A 861 30.74 -5.01 1.46
CA ILE A 861 30.69 -3.58 1.15
C ILE A 861 30.64 -3.35 -0.36
N ASP A 862 31.46 -4.04 -1.15
CA ASP A 862 31.45 -3.92 -2.61
C ASP A 862 30.07 -4.29 -3.19
N SER A 863 29.50 -5.41 -2.76
CA SER A 863 28.18 -5.88 -3.22
C SER A 863 27.05 -4.92 -2.82
N ILE A 864 27.06 -4.43 -1.58
CA ILE A 864 26.05 -3.47 -1.09
C ILE A 864 26.15 -2.14 -1.84
N PHE A 865 27.34 -1.58 -2.03
CA PHE A 865 27.49 -0.30 -2.74
C PHE A 865 27.19 -0.44 -4.23
N ARG A 866 27.60 -1.54 -4.89
CA ARG A 866 27.18 -1.82 -6.27
C ARG A 866 25.67 -1.99 -6.37
N GLY A 867 25.07 -2.71 -5.43
CA GLY A 867 23.62 -2.90 -5.36
C GLY A 867 22.89 -1.56 -5.21
N LEU A 868 23.28 -0.78 -4.20
CA LEU A 868 22.80 0.59 -3.96
C LEU A 868 23.03 1.51 -5.16
N MET A 869 24.05 1.30 -5.97
CA MET A 869 24.30 2.17 -7.12
C MET A 869 23.49 1.76 -8.36
N TYR A 870 23.35 0.46 -8.61
CA TYR A 870 22.97 -0.04 -9.92
C TYR A 870 21.69 -0.89 -9.95
N THR A 871 21.43 -1.71 -8.93
CA THR A 871 20.41 -2.78 -9.02
C THR A 871 19.28 -2.67 -7.99
N PHE A 872 19.55 -2.22 -6.76
CA PHE A 872 18.57 -2.17 -5.68
C PHE A 872 17.44 -1.18 -5.99
N SER A 873 16.18 -1.49 -5.67
CA SER A 873 15.07 -0.53 -5.76
C SER A 873 15.26 0.66 -4.81
N ARG A 874 14.50 1.76 -5.01
CA ARG A 874 14.40 2.87 -4.03
C ARG A 874 13.56 2.49 -2.81
N ASP A 875 12.68 1.51 -2.96
CA ASP A 875 11.74 1.07 -1.93
C ASP A 875 12.32 0.00 -1.01
N ILE A 876 13.55 -0.45 -1.26
CA ILE A 876 14.26 -1.36 -0.35
C ILE A 876 14.43 -0.64 0.99
N GLN A 877 14.18 -1.37 2.08
CA GLN A 877 14.26 -0.84 3.44
C GLN A 877 15.68 -0.36 3.76
N GLN A 878 15.93 0.93 3.49
CA GLN A 878 17.22 1.60 3.63
C GLN A 878 17.81 1.42 5.03
N ASN A 879 16.94 1.31 6.05
CA ASN A 879 17.31 1.06 7.44
C ASN A 879 18.23 -0.17 7.62
N TYR A 880 17.96 -1.29 6.92
CA TYR A 880 18.79 -2.50 7.08
C TYR A 880 20.15 -2.35 6.43
N ILE A 881 20.22 -1.66 5.29
CA ILE A 881 21.50 -1.37 4.61
C ILE A 881 22.32 -0.41 5.45
N ASP A 882 21.68 0.64 5.97
CA ASP A 882 22.27 1.59 6.91
C ASP A 882 22.80 0.89 8.17
N ASP A 883 22.09 -0.13 8.66
CA ASP A 883 22.53 -0.96 9.78
C ASP A 883 23.73 -1.84 9.43
N ILE A 884 23.79 -2.42 8.21
CA ILE A 884 24.95 -3.18 7.73
C ILE A 884 26.18 -2.27 7.68
N VAL A 885 26.08 -1.12 7.00
CA VAL A 885 27.20 -0.18 6.83
C VAL A 885 27.67 0.36 8.19
N ALA A 886 26.74 0.77 9.06
CA ALA A 886 27.09 1.23 10.40
C ALA A 886 27.67 0.13 11.28
N SER A 887 27.19 -1.11 11.17
CA SER A 887 27.71 -2.23 11.96
C SER A 887 29.12 -2.64 11.54
N LEU A 888 29.41 -2.71 10.24
CA LEU A 888 30.77 -2.94 9.74
C LEU A 888 31.73 -1.84 10.19
N ALA A 889 31.31 -0.57 10.09
CA ALA A 889 32.13 0.55 10.55
C ALA A 889 32.34 0.57 12.08
N LYS A 890 31.38 0.07 12.88
CA LYS A 890 31.52 -0.10 14.34
C LYS A 890 32.46 -1.24 14.70
N LEU A 891 32.36 -2.36 13.99
CA LEU A 891 33.13 -3.58 14.27
C LEU A 891 34.58 -3.46 13.80
N PHE A 892 34.79 -2.90 12.60
CA PHE A 892 36.07 -2.81 11.92
C PHE A 892 36.30 -1.40 11.34
N PRO A 893 36.58 -0.38 12.18
CA PRO A 893 36.69 1.00 11.71
C PRO A 893 37.79 1.23 10.66
N GLN A 894 38.98 0.63 10.86
CA GLN A 894 40.11 0.80 9.94
C GLN A 894 39.89 0.03 8.63
N ASP A 895 39.46 -1.22 8.73
CA ASP A 895 39.19 -2.04 7.55
C ASP A 895 38.03 -1.48 6.72
N SER A 896 36.98 -0.96 7.35
CA SER A 896 35.85 -0.31 6.65
C SER A 896 36.30 0.90 5.82
N GLN A 897 37.20 1.73 6.37
CA GLN A 897 37.79 2.87 5.63
C GLN A 897 38.65 2.40 4.44
N GLN A 898 39.35 1.28 4.59
CA GLN A 898 40.12 0.70 3.50
C GLN A 898 39.21 0.08 2.43
N TRP A 899 38.23 -0.72 2.82
CA TRP A 899 37.30 -1.39 1.93
C TRP A 899 36.53 -0.40 1.07
N ILE A 900 35.99 0.68 1.66
CA ILE A 900 35.28 1.70 0.90
C ILE A 900 36.22 2.39 -0.10
N SER A 901 37.47 2.67 0.29
CA SER A 901 38.47 3.27 -0.61
C SER A 901 38.77 2.34 -1.80
N GLU A 902 38.89 1.04 -1.57
CA GLU A 902 39.11 0.03 -2.61
C GLU A 902 37.91 -0.09 -3.57
N VAL A 903 36.68 -0.09 -3.06
CA VAL A 903 35.45 -0.15 -3.87
C VAL A 903 35.43 1.03 -4.85
N PHE A 904 35.65 2.25 -4.34
CA PHE A 904 35.60 3.46 -5.16
C PHE A 904 36.78 3.63 -6.13
N GLN A 905 37.93 3.01 -5.83
CA GLN A 905 39.04 2.88 -6.78
C GLN A 905 38.71 1.90 -7.92
N ARG A 906 38.00 0.80 -7.63
CA ARG A 906 37.61 -0.21 -8.64
C ARG A 906 36.40 0.21 -9.48
N LEU A 907 35.55 1.11 -8.98
CA LEU A 907 34.41 1.64 -9.73
C LEU A 907 34.87 2.58 -10.85
N GLN A 908 34.82 2.11 -12.10
CA GLN A 908 35.02 2.94 -13.30
C GLN A 908 33.65 3.28 -13.88
N ASP A 909 33.06 4.40 -13.46
CA ASP A 909 31.80 4.92 -13.99
C ASP A 909 31.97 6.40 -14.32
N ASP A 910 31.59 6.80 -15.54
CA ASP A 910 31.72 8.16 -16.07
C ASP A 910 30.91 9.18 -15.25
N ASN A 911 29.87 8.73 -14.54
CA ASN A 911 29.03 9.58 -13.68
C ASN A 911 29.69 9.92 -12.33
N LEU A 912 30.80 9.26 -11.98
CA LEU A 912 31.56 9.47 -10.75
C LEU A 912 32.83 10.29 -10.99
N THR A 913 32.72 11.61 -10.85
CA THR A 913 33.91 12.49 -10.91
C THR A 913 34.85 12.23 -9.72
N SER A 914 36.14 12.48 -9.92
CA SER A 914 37.17 12.33 -8.87
C SER A 914 36.84 13.15 -7.61
N ASP A 915 36.21 14.31 -7.78
CA ASP A 915 35.86 15.20 -6.68
C ASP A 915 34.72 14.62 -5.80
N ILE A 916 33.73 13.97 -6.41
CA ILE A 916 32.62 13.35 -5.68
C ILE A 916 33.10 12.13 -4.91
N LYS A 917 33.93 11.29 -5.55
CA LYS A 917 34.58 10.16 -4.87
C LYS A 917 35.42 10.65 -3.68
N GLY A 918 36.23 11.69 -3.90
CA GLY A 918 37.09 12.27 -2.87
C GLY A 918 36.30 12.87 -1.71
N SER A 919 35.22 13.62 -1.98
CA SER A 919 34.38 14.18 -0.92
C SER A 919 33.66 13.10 -0.13
N PHE A 920 33.05 12.12 -0.81
CA PHE A 920 32.36 11.02 -0.15
C PHE A 920 33.29 10.24 0.79
N ILE A 921 34.46 9.81 0.31
CA ILE A 921 35.44 9.07 1.12
C ILE A 921 35.87 9.90 2.34
N ARG A 922 36.12 11.20 2.15
CA ARG A 922 36.49 12.10 3.26
C ARG A 922 35.37 12.20 4.30
N ASP A 923 34.13 12.43 3.87
CA ASP A 923 32.99 12.61 4.78
C ASP A 923 32.61 11.30 5.49
N TYR A 924 32.74 10.16 4.80
CA TYR A 924 32.61 8.82 5.35
C TYR A 924 33.65 8.54 6.43
N ASN A 925 34.93 8.84 6.15
CA ASN A 925 36.02 8.66 7.12
C ASN A 925 35.86 9.57 8.34
N LEU A 926 35.45 10.82 8.15
CA LEU A 926 35.16 11.76 9.25
C LEU A 926 34.01 11.28 10.13
N ALA A 927 32.95 10.73 9.54
CA ALA A 927 31.83 10.18 10.31
C ALA A 927 32.26 9.00 11.20
N ILE A 928 33.11 8.10 10.68
CA ILE A 928 33.69 6.98 11.45
C ILE A 928 34.59 7.48 12.58
N GLN A 929 35.50 8.44 12.29
CA GLN A 929 36.41 9.00 13.30
C GLN A 929 35.67 9.66 14.46
N ASN A 930 34.58 10.37 14.15
CA ASN A 930 33.74 11.05 15.15
C ASN A 930 32.71 10.12 15.81
N GLN A 931 32.63 8.85 15.40
CA GLN A 931 31.59 7.90 15.81
C GLN A 931 30.15 8.41 15.59
N ASP A 932 29.95 9.26 14.58
CA ASP A 932 28.66 9.83 14.22
C ASP A 932 27.97 8.95 13.18
N TRP A 933 27.25 7.94 13.67
CA TRP A 933 26.55 6.97 12.82
C TRP A 933 25.38 7.58 12.06
N THR A 934 24.76 8.63 12.61
CA THR A 934 23.71 9.39 11.94
C THR A 934 24.25 10.13 10.72
N LYS A 935 25.43 10.76 10.85
CA LYS A 935 26.13 11.37 9.73
C LYS A 935 26.59 10.32 8.71
N LEU A 936 27.07 9.16 9.15
CA LEU A 936 27.47 8.07 8.25
C LEU A 936 26.31 7.61 7.34
N ARG A 937 25.12 7.42 7.93
CA ARG A 937 23.90 7.08 7.18
C ARG A 937 23.53 8.18 6.19
N ARG A 938 23.50 9.42 6.64
CA ARG A 938 23.21 10.58 5.79
C ARG A 938 24.18 10.69 4.60
N VAL A 939 25.48 10.61 4.85
CA VAL A 939 26.52 10.67 3.80
C VAL A 939 26.35 9.55 2.77
N THR A 940 26.00 8.34 3.21
CA THR A 940 25.74 7.19 2.33
C THR A 940 24.48 7.41 1.48
N ASN A 941 23.40 7.87 2.10
CA ASN A 941 22.12 8.11 1.42
C ASN A 941 22.22 9.27 0.42
N ASP A 942 22.85 10.37 0.82
CA ASP A 942 23.08 11.54 -0.03
C ASP A 942 23.91 11.15 -1.26
N PHE A 943 24.98 10.38 -1.05
CA PHE A 943 25.81 9.88 -2.15
C PHE A 943 25.04 8.97 -3.12
N VAL A 944 24.29 7.99 -2.62
CA VAL A 944 23.50 7.08 -3.45
C VAL A 944 22.43 7.83 -4.22
N ALA A 945 21.76 8.82 -3.59
CA ALA A 945 20.77 9.66 -4.24
C ALA A 945 21.39 10.47 -5.38
N ILE A 946 22.54 11.11 -5.14
CA ILE A 946 23.27 11.88 -6.17
C ILE A 946 23.71 10.95 -7.30
N PHE A 947 24.30 9.80 -6.98
CA PHE A 947 24.77 8.85 -7.98
C PHE A 947 23.62 8.29 -8.81
N ARG A 948 22.54 7.78 -8.19
CA ARG A 948 21.39 7.23 -8.92
C ARG A 948 20.71 8.28 -9.78
N ARG A 949 20.61 9.53 -9.32
CA ARG A 949 20.06 10.63 -10.15
C ARG A 949 20.89 10.79 -11.43
N ARG A 950 22.22 10.76 -11.34
CA ARG A 950 23.13 10.82 -12.50
C ARG A 950 23.15 9.52 -13.32
N TYR A 951 23.13 8.37 -12.67
CA TYR A 951 23.18 7.06 -13.30
C TYR A 951 21.88 6.77 -14.06
N LEU A 952 20.70 7.04 -13.48
CA LEU A 952 19.42 6.97 -14.18
C LEU A 952 19.38 7.95 -15.34
N ALA A 953 19.88 9.18 -15.15
CA ALA A 953 20.04 10.13 -16.25
C ALA A 953 20.91 9.52 -17.38
N SER A 954 22.01 8.84 -17.06
CA SER A 954 22.92 8.21 -18.04
C SER A 954 22.45 6.87 -18.63
N ARG A 955 21.58 6.13 -17.94
CA ARG A 955 21.01 4.88 -18.44
C ARG A 955 19.85 5.17 -19.38
N GLU A 956 19.07 6.19 -19.06
CA GLU A 956 18.33 6.97 -20.03
C GLU A 956 19.26 7.68 -21.04
N HIS A 957 20.59 7.50 -21.11
CA HIS A 957 21.42 7.90 -22.27
C HIS A 957 21.87 6.71 -23.14
N ARG A 958 21.75 5.46 -22.66
CA ARG A 958 22.32 4.24 -23.28
C ARG A 958 21.28 3.22 -23.79
N GLU A 959 20.05 3.21 -23.25
CA GLU A 959 18.88 2.58 -23.88
C GLU A 959 18.22 3.56 -24.86
#